data_AF-A0A1C1CFR7-F1
#
_entry.id   AF-A0A1C1CFR7-F1
#
_cell.length_a   1.000
_cell.length_b   1.000
_cell.length_c   1.000
_cell.angle_alpha   90.00
_cell.angle_beta   90.00
_cell.angle_gamma   90.00
#
_symmetry.space_group_name_H-M   'P 1'
#
loop_
_entity.id
_entity.type
_entity.pdbx_description
1 polymer ?
#
loop_
_entity_poly.entity_id
_entity_poly.type
_entity_poly.pdbx_seq_one_letter_code
_entity_poly.pdbx_strand_id
1 'polypeptide(L)'
;MGVLPMIDRFPAPARIQRLSVFALGTILIVLLLENTLFPEASVTSLHRRGDRSRSQHYQQWGAFEPMLIPGYVNTGLPGKRSCDTLKYNSTVGVQQSFHLNDDIHQIAVALDQHPVVDYPDEMMNDPEMDMRDIVEKTWTRLAGSSVWLPEQKVYLSVTRVVFSPSRTRTVPKMSFLRGQLFNEDWDHLTNHTITWSGKQFAFPMVFDIPAQWEDHGGMFGPEDPRVILEEGVEDAEPVIIFNMVSRKSDWKRAMHLFRPFSKASTMLTIKDTERAYNENSWAPFFIPEQEQQTLLGKIPLPVPGVVRKPNEYIHFVYSFRPLHVLKCHMRCGDCEFVYEQDVPDKVFNKHHDEAGSVRGGTNFVPVPIPSSMDIDSRVRVYAAFPQTNIAKFCDGNFYRPEFAVMINIGNQFQLAFASESLDFGDSILELGPDDDRCEKSRILTPNTVVRWDTGSGQDVMTVTFSVNDETTQVSRIRGLLGFVRNLPQFKTLLKRDGLLKGADADLVSILASWVGDDIRGCLIESAANYTGITMEDSDPRDEDQEMDLSKELMLRLKQIKAEEAERNRAKEAGSESSPGNEPALPILEHPPEEEEEAIFHPELLGEFEDVEGLAVEGLEDEGAEDEGKEDNPKEDELPKGEKEQEDDTIEQEKNDVDAKDEALKPEGLDRLVGEDKEQQERKPLHPPKAVHNHDSHHHRYHKQHNWRRAWP
;
A
#
# COMPACT_ATOMS: atom_id res chain seq x y z
N MET A 1 26.96 50.35 -6.65
CA MET A 1 27.03 51.76 -6.23
C MET A 1 25.69 52.14 -5.60
N GLY A 2 25.72 52.66 -4.38
CA GLY A 2 24.53 52.84 -3.54
C GLY A 2 23.56 53.91 -4.06
N VAL A 3 22.28 53.57 -4.06
CA VAL A 3 21.17 54.52 -4.11
C VAL A 3 20.32 54.23 -2.88
N LEU A 4 20.75 54.69 -1.71
CA LEU A 4 19.95 54.74 -0.46
C LEU A 4 20.71 55.44 0.70
N PRO A 5 21.26 56.65 0.47
CA PRO A 5 21.20 57.62 1.57
C PRO A 5 20.83 59.01 1.04
N MET A 6 19.58 59.18 0.61
CA MET A 6 19.04 60.54 0.37
C MET A 6 17.74 60.83 1.14
N ILE A 7 17.11 59.84 1.77
CA ILE A 7 15.84 60.07 2.46
C ILE A 7 16.06 60.57 3.90
N ASP A 8 17.23 60.34 4.49
CA ASP A 8 17.47 60.71 5.89
C ASP A 8 17.78 62.19 6.16
N ARG A 9 18.03 63.01 5.12
CA ARG A 9 18.40 64.43 5.32
C ARG A 9 17.23 65.42 5.42
N PHE A 10 15.98 64.95 5.51
CA PHE A 10 14.83 65.87 5.61
C PHE A 10 14.03 65.68 6.92
N PRO A 11 13.64 66.78 7.60
CA PRO A 11 12.82 66.74 8.81
C PRO A 11 11.44 66.08 8.61
N ALA A 12 10.93 65.44 9.66
CA ALA A 12 9.76 64.55 9.66
C ALA A 12 8.51 65.02 8.87
N PRO A 13 8.04 66.28 8.94
CA PRO A 13 6.84 66.67 8.19
C PRO A 13 7.04 66.62 6.66
N ALA A 14 8.27 66.82 6.17
CA ALA A 14 8.58 66.68 4.74
C ALA A 14 8.67 65.22 4.27
N ARG A 15 8.90 64.26 5.19
CA ARG A 15 8.96 62.82 4.87
C ARG A 15 7.56 62.27 4.55
N ILE A 16 6.56 62.65 5.34
CA ILE A 16 5.17 62.17 5.17
C ILE A 16 4.58 62.71 3.87
N GLN A 17 4.73 64.01 3.59
CA GLN A 17 4.23 64.61 2.35
C GLN A 17 4.85 63.96 1.10
N ARG A 18 6.16 63.65 1.11
CA ARG A 18 6.80 63.01 -0.05
C ARG A 18 6.45 61.55 -0.20
N LEU A 19 6.32 60.78 0.89
CA LEU A 19 5.84 59.39 0.83
C LEU A 19 4.42 59.31 0.28
N SER A 20 3.53 60.23 0.66
CA SER A 20 2.18 60.31 0.09
C SER A 20 2.22 60.66 -1.40
N VAL A 21 3.07 61.59 -1.83
CA VAL A 21 3.24 61.94 -3.26
C VAL A 21 3.83 60.77 -4.05
N PHE A 22 4.79 60.04 -3.49
CA PHE A 22 5.35 58.84 -4.14
C PHE A 22 4.30 57.74 -4.26
N ALA A 23 3.53 57.45 -3.20
CA ALA A 23 2.46 56.46 -3.22
C ALA A 23 1.34 56.84 -4.22
N LEU A 24 0.93 58.11 -4.25
CA LEU A 24 -0.01 58.61 -5.25
C LEU A 24 0.57 58.49 -6.66
N GLY A 25 1.86 58.78 -6.85
CA GLY A 25 2.57 58.63 -8.12
C GLY A 25 2.61 57.17 -8.60
N THR A 26 2.92 56.21 -7.73
CA THR A 26 2.89 54.78 -8.09
C THR A 26 1.48 54.29 -8.38
N ILE A 27 0.47 54.69 -7.60
CA ILE A 27 -0.93 54.34 -7.88
C ILE A 27 -1.35 54.91 -9.24
N LEU A 28 -0.98 56.17 -9.56
CA LEU A 28 -1.30 56.78 -10.85
C LEU A 28 -0.60 56.07 -12.01
N ILE A 29 0.66 55.65 -11.82
CA ILE A 29 1.43 54.90 -12.81
C ILE A 29 0.81 53.51 -13.03
N VAL A 30 0.40 52.81 -11.98
CA VAL A 30 -0.28 51.50 -12.09
C VAL A 30 -1.60 51.66 -12.84
N LEU A 31 -2.42 52.66 -12.48
CA LEU A 31 -3.68 52.95 -13.18
C LEU A 31 -3.48 53.39 -14.64
N LEU A 32 -2.40 54.13 -14.93
CA LEU A 32 -2.03 54.51 -16.30
C LEU A 32 -1.51 53.32 -17.10
N LEU A 33 -0.73 52.41 -16.50
CA LEU A 33 -0.27 51.18 -17.15
C LEU A 33 -1.44 50.23 -17.41
N GLU A 34 -2.37 50.09 -16.46
CA GLU A 34 -3.60 49.32 -16.65
C GLU A 34 -4.45 49.87 -17.80
N ASN A 35 -4.57 51.20 -17.92
CA ASN A 35 -5.36 51.83 -18.99
C ASN A 35 -4.66 51.94 -20.36
N THR A 36 -3.33 51.83 -20.43
CA THR A 36 -2.59 51.99 -21.72
C THR A 36 -2.13 50.68 -22.33
N LEU A 37 -1.89 49.63 -21.53
CA LEU A 37 -1.36 48.35 -22.02
C LEU A 37 -2.41 47.25 -22.13
N PHE A 38 -3.62 47.43 -21.60
CA PHE A 38 -4.69 46.42 -21.66
C PHE A 38 -5.99 47.04 -22.16
N PRO A 39 -6.17 47.20 -23.49
CA PRO A 39 -7.48 47.55 -24.03
C PRO A 39 -8.46 46.42 -23.73
N GLU A 40 -9.47 46.72 -22.91
CA GLU A 40 -10.72 45.97 -22.74
C GLU A 40 -10.59 44.43 -22.83
N ALA A 41 -9.80 43.83 -21.95
CA ALA A 41 -10.06 42.46 -21.56
C ALA A 41 -11.29 42.48 -20.64
N SER A 42 -12.48 42.56 -21.22
CA SER A 42 -13.72 42.30 -20.49
C SER A 42 -13.59 40.95 -19.81
N VAL A 43 -13.43 40.94 -18.48
CA VAL A 43 -13.52 39.75 -17.63
C VAL A 43 -14.98 39.32 -17.64
N THR A 44 -15.42 38.79 -18.78
CA THR A 44 -16.72 38.15 -18.91
C THR A 44 -16.55 36.78 -18.28
N SER A 45 -17.05 36.66 -17.05
CA SER A 45 -17.25 35.42 -16.28
C SER A 45 -17.18 34.13 -17.10
N LEU A 46 -15.97 33.57 -17.27
CA LEU A 46 -15.77 32.27 -17.90
C LEU A 46 -15.73 31.14 -16.85
N HIS A 47 -16.03 31.43 -15.59
CA HIS A 47 -16.08 30.46 -14.49
C HIS A 47 -17.51 29.96 -14.26
N ARG A 48 -17.96 28.99 -15.08
CA ARG A 48 -18.89 27.90 -14.65
C ARG A 48 -19.29 26.91 -15.76
N ARG A 49 -18.98 27.20 -17.03
CA ARG A 49 -19.46 26.34 -18.15
C ARG A 49 -18.67 25.04 -18.27
N GLY A 50 -17.38 25.03 -17.95
CA GLY A 50 -16.54 23.82 -17.96
C GLY A 50 -16.92 22.80 -16.87
N ASP A 51 -17.38 23.28 -15.71
CA ASP A 51 -17.63 22.43 -14.54
C ASP A 51 -18.92 21.60 -14.66
N ARG A 52 -19.99 22.22 -15.22
CA ARG A 52 -21.27 21.55 -15.38
C ARG A 52 -21.18 20.34 -16.30
N SER A 53 -20.47 20.47 -17.43
CA SER A 53 -20.33 19.37 -18.40
C SER A 53 -19.66 18.14 -17.79
N ARG A 54 -18.63 18.34 -16.96
CA ARG A 54 -17.88 17.25 -16.32
C ARG A 54 -18.67 16.60 -15.19
N SER A 55 -19.34 17.41 -14.35
CA SER A 55 -20.26 16.87 -13.34
C SER A 55 -21.41 16.06 -13.96
N GLN A 56 -21.88 16.46 -15.14
CA GLN A 56 -22.89 15.73 -15.91
C GLN A 56 -22.37 14.42 -16.49
N HIS A 57 -21.11 14.35 -16.95
CA HIS A 57 -20.49 13.10 -17.41
C HIS A 57 -20.53 12.03 -16.32
N TYR A 58 -20.18 12.37 -15.08
CA TYR A 58 -20.24 11.41 -13.97
C TYR A 58 -21.67 10.98 -13.58
N GLN A 59 -22.70 11.68 -14.02
CA GLN A 59 -24.11 11.32 -13.75
C GLN A 59 -24.71 10.41 -14.83
N GLN A 60 -23.99 10.11 -15.92
CA GLN A 60 -24.48 9.28 -17.01
C GLN A 60 -24.83 7.84 -16.57
N TRP A 61 -24.15 7.33 -15.54
CA TRP A 61 -24.39 5.99 -14.97
C TRP A 61 -25.46 5.98 -13.86
N GLY A 62 -26.17 7.10 -13.67
CA GLY A 62 -27.15 7.28 -12.60
C GLY A 62 -26.63 8.14 -11.44
N ALA A 63 -27.42 8.25 -10.38
CA ALA A 63 -27.02 8.94 -9.17
C ALA A 63 -25.97 8.13 -8.39
N PHE A 64 -25.19 8.81 -7.55
CA PHE A 64 -24.36 8.14 -6.56
C PHE A 64 -25.24 7.88 -5.35
N GLU A 65 -25.41 6.61 -4.99
CA GLU A 65 -26.15 6.17 -3.82
C GLU A 65 -25.25 6.22 -2.58
N PRO A 66 -25.76 6.67 -1.42
CA PRO A 66 -24.96 6.74 -0.20
C PRO A 66 -24.62 5.33 0.31
N MET A 67 -23.36 5.15 0.71
CA MET A 67 -22.84 3.93 1.29
C MET A 67 -21.96 4.26 2.49
N LEU A 68 -22.18 3.57 3.61
CA LEU A 68 -21.32 3.69 4.79
C LEU A 68 -19.96 3.05 4.53
N ILE A 69 -18.90 3.72 4.99
CA ILE A 69 -17.55 3.17 5.08
C ILE A 69 -17.13 3.26 6.55
N PRO A 70 -17.54 2.28 7.38
CA PRO A 70 -16.98 2.13 8.72
C PRO A 70 -15.53 1.67 8.61
N GLY A 71 -14.72 1.99 9.62
CA GLY A 71 -13.32 1.60 9.64
C GLY A 71 -12.64 1.96 10.95
N TYR A 72 -11.32 1.99 10.90
CA TYR A 72 -10.46 2.25 12.05
C TYR A 72 -9.43 3.32 11.70
N VAL A 73 -9.27 4.31 12.58
CA VAL A 73 -8.35 5.44 12.39
C VAL A 73 -7.10 5.27 13.24
N ASN A 74 -5.95 5.62 12.68
CA ASN A 74 -4.69 5.67 13.43
C ASN A 74 -4.59 7.02 14.12
N THR A 75 -4.81 7.03 15.43
CA THR A 75 -4.68 8.24 16.24
C THR A 75 -3.21 8.62 16.45
N GLY A 76 -2.29 7.65 16.40
CA GLY A 76 -0.88 7.84 16.74
C GLY A 76 -0.64 8.19 18.21
N LEU A 77 -1.67 8.06 19.06
CA LEU A 77 -1.66 8.43 20.47
C LEU A 77 -1.64 7.18 21.37
N PRO A 78 -1.05 7.28 22.57
CA PRO A 78 -1.25 6.26 23.58
C PRO A 78 -2.73 6.20 24.01
N GLY A 79 -3.21 5.03 24.41
CA GLY A 79 -4.59 4.84 24.87
C GLY A 79 -5.09 3.40 24.68
N LYS A 80 -6.40 3.21 24.89
CA LYS A 80 -7.07 1.94 24.56
C LYS A 80 -7.04 1.72 23.04
N ARG A 81 -6.77 0.47 22.63
CA ARG A 81 -6.52 0.08 21.21
C ARG A 81 -7.44 -1.07 20.77
N SER A 82 -8.67 -1.10 21.29
CA SER A 82 -9.68 -2.03 20.78
C SER A 82 -10.27 -1.51 19.46
N CYS A 83 -10.86 -2.41 18.68
CA CYS A 83 -11.51 -2.04 17.41
C CYS A 83 -12.66 -1.04 17.62
N ASP A 84 -13.32 -1.07 18.77
CA ASP A 84 -14.35 -0.09 19.13
C ASP A 84 -13.75 1.30 19.38
N THR A 85 -12.61 1.38 20.07
CA THR A 85 -11.94 2.67 20.36
C THR A 85 -11.31 3.31 19.12
N LEU A 86 -10.91 2.49 18.14
CA LEU A 86 -10.34 2.97 16.89
C LEU A 86 -11.42 3.30 15.84
N LYS A 87 -12.70 3.01 16.12
CA LYS A 87 -13.78 3.09 15.14
C LYS A 87 -13.93 4.51 14.57
N TYR A 88 -14.01 4.61 13.25
CA TYR A 88 -14.26 5.85 12.53
C TYR A 88 -15.21 5.60 11.37
N ASN A 89 -16.34 6.30 11.35
CA ASN A 89 -17.41 6.08 10.38
C ASN A 89 -17.54 7.26 9.42
N SER A 90 -17.84 6.97 8.16
CA SER A 90 -18.18 7.98 7.15
C SER A 90 -19.16 7.43 6.13
N THR A 91 -19.57 8.28 5.19
CA THR A 91 -20.41 7.93 4.05
C THR A 91 -19.76 8.43 2.77
N VAL A 92 -19.79 7.61 1.73
CA VAL A 92 -19.42 7.97 0.36
C VAL A 92 -20.60 7.73 -0.57
N GLY A 93 -20.49 8.20 -1.81
CA GLY A 93 -21.42 7.83 -2.87
C GLY A 93 -20.85 6.70 -3.73
N VAL A 94 -21.66 5.73 -4.12
CA VAL A 94 -21.31 4.66 -5.06
C VAL A 94 -22.30 4.57 -6.22
N GLN A 95 -21.84 4.17 -7.40
CA GLN A 95 -22.69 3.93 -8.56
C GLN A 95 -22.73 2.43 -8.89
N GLN A 96 -23.81 2.00 -9.56
CA GLN A 96 -23.90 0.66 -10.11
C GLN A 96 -22.72 0.37 -11.04
N SER A 97 -22.07 -0.77 -10.85
CA SER A 97 -20.99 -1.23 -11.71
C SER A 97 -21.51 -1.88 -12.99
N PHE A 98 -20.64 -1.96 -14.00
CA PHE A 98 -20.86 -2.79 -15.18
C PHE A 98 -19.61 -3.59 -15.51
N HIS A 99 -19.78 -4.72 -16.20
CA HIS A 99 -18.69 -5.64 -16.50
C HIS A 99 -18.06 -5.36 -17.87
N LEU A 100 -16.75 -5.54 -17.96
CA LEU A 100 -15.98 -5.46 -19.19
C LEU A 100 -15.99 -6.78 -19.96
N ASN A 101 -16.32 -6.69 -21.24
CA ASN A 101 -16.35 -7.82 -22.17
C ASN A 101 -15.18 -7.79 -23.15
N ASP A 102 -14.75 -8.96 -23.59
CA ASP A 102 -13.78 -9.15 -24.68
C ASP A 102 -14.16 -10.37 -25.51
N ASP A 103 -13.67 -10.41 -26.74
CA ASP A 103 -13.89 -11.49 -27.70
C ASP A 103 -12.85 -12.60 -27.50
N ILE A 104 -13.27 -13.68 -26.84
CA ILE A 104 -12.41 -14.84 -26.57
C ILE A 104 -11.96 -15.56 -27.83
N HIS A 105 -12.76 -15.52 -28.91
CA HIS A 105 -12.39 -16.11 -30.19
C HIS A 105 -11.33 -15.27 -30.90
N GLN A 106 -11.45 -13.94 -30.84
CA GLN A 106 -10.41 -13.06 -31.37
C GLN A 106 -9.06 -13.30 -30.66
N ILE A 107 -9.08 -13.54 -29.35
CA ILE A 107 -7.87 -13.88 -28.59
C ILE A 107 -7.30 -15.24 -29.03
N ALA A 108 -8.14 -16.27 -29.12
CA ALA A 108 -7.72 -17.61 -29.55
C ALA A 108 -7.09 -17.58 -30.95
N VAL A 109 -7.69 -16.84 -31.89
CA VAL A 109 -7.14 -16.66 -33.25
C VAL A 109 -5.79 -15.94 -33.21
N ALA A 110 -5.64 -14.90 -32.38
CA ALA A 110 -4.37 -14.18 -32.25
C ALA A 110 -3.23 -15.05 -31.67
N LEU A 111 -3.57 -16.08 -30.89
CA LEU A 111 -2.62 -16.97 -30.21
C LEU A 111 -2.50 -18.37 -30.84
N ASP A 112 -3.26 -18.68 -31.89
CA ASP A 112 -3.31 -20.01 -32.52
C ASP A 112 -1.94 -20.54 -32.97
N GLN A 113 -1.03 -19.64 -33.37
CA GLN A 113 0.32 -20.01 -33.80
C GLN A 113 1.32 -20.20 -32.64
N HIS A 114 0.92 -19.89 -31.41
CA HIS A 114 1.79 -19.99 -30.25
C HIS A 114 2.08 -21.47 -29.94
N PRO A 115 3.35 -21.90 -29.75
CA PRO A 115 3.69 -23.33 -29.63
C PRO A 115 3.04 -24.08 -28.46
N VAL A 116 2.58 -23.36 -27.44
CA VAL A 116 1.88 -23.94 -26.27
C VAL A 116 0.39 -24.16 -26.52
N VAL A 117 -0.18 -23.48 -27.52
CA VAL A 117 -1.57 -23.63 -27.90
C VAL A 117 -1.69 -24.89 -28.76
N ASP A 118 -2.00 -25.98 -28.08
CA ASP A 118 -2.22 -27.29 -28.69
C ASP A 118 -3.54 -27.85 -28.15
N TYR A 119 -4.55 -27.87 -29.01
CA TYR A 119 -5.90 -28.30 -28.63
C TYR A 119 -5.96 -29.82 -28.50
N PRO A 120 -6.68 -30.36 -27.50
CA PRO A 120 -6.78 -31.80 -27.32
C PRO A 120 -7.33 -32.51 -28.57
N ASP A 121 -6.64 -33.57 -29.02
CA ASP A 121 -7.06 -34.39 -30.16
C ASP A 121 -8.49 -34.92 -30.02
N GLU A 122 -8.92 -35.25 -28.80
CA GLU A 122 -10.29 -35.71 -28.52
C GLU A 122 -11.34 -34.65 -28.91
N MET A 123 -11.05 -33.37 -28.74
CA MET A 123 -11.97 -32.27 -29.12
C MET A 123 -11.87 -31.98 -30.61
N MET A 124 -10.64 -31.92 -31.13
CA MET A 124 -10.39 -31.63 -32.55
C MET A 124 -10.94 -32.70 -33.49
N ASN A 125 -11.05 -33.94 -33.00
CA ASN A 125 -11.60 -35.08 -33.75
C ASN A 125 -13.07 -35.36 -33.42
N ASP A 126 -13.70 -34.62 -32.51
CA ASP A 126 -15.12 -34.77 -32.18
C ASP A 126 -15.97 -34.07 -33.26
N PRO A 127 -16.74 -34.83 -34.08
CA PRO A 127 -17.56 -34.24 -35.15
C PRO A 127 -18.75 -33.43 -34.62
N GLU A 128 -19.10 -33.56 -33.33
CA GLU A 128 -20.17 -32.77 -32.71
C GLU A 128 -19.67 -31.42 -32.17
N MET A 129 -18.35 -31.21 -32.12
CA MET A 129 -17.76 -29.99 -31.59
C MET A 129 -17.26 -29.08 -32.71
N ASP A 130 -17.72 -27.84 -32.73
CA ASP A 130 -17.13 -26.83 -33.61
C ASP A 130 -15.96 -26.10 -32.92
N MET A 131 -15.22 -25.31 -33.69
CA MET A 131 -14.07 -24.57 -33.15
C MET A 131 -14.47 -23.55 -32.07
N ARG A 132 -15.70 -23.02 -32.10
CA ARG A 132 -16.16 -22.07 -31.09
C ARG A 132 -16.33 -22.79 -29.76
N ASP A 133 -16.96 -23.96 -29.77
CA ASP A 133 -17.10 -24.81 -28.58
C ASP A 133 -15.74 -25.21 -27.99
N ILE A 134 -14.76 -25.53 -28.85
CA ILE A 134 -13.39 -25.85 -28.41
C ILE A 134 -12.77 -24.64 -27.71
N VAL A 135 -12.89 -23.44 -28.29
CA VAL A 135 -12.35 -22.21 -27.69
C VAL A 135 -13.02 -21.92 -26.36
N GLU A 136 -14.35 -21.97 -26.27
CA GLU A 136 -15.09 -21.71 -25.03
C GLU A 136 -14.74 -22.70 -23.90
N LYS A 137 -14.37 -23.94 -24.25
CA LYS A 137 -13.95 -24.96 -23.29
C LYS A 137 -12.48 -24.89 -22.87
N THR A 138 -11.63 -24.25 -23.68
CA THR A 138 -10.17 -24.25 -23.47
C THR A 138 -9.60 -22.88 -23.11
N TRP A 139 -10.30 -21.80 -23.42
CA TRP A 139 -9.88 -20.44 -23.11
C TRP A 139 -10.77 -19.81 -22.05
N THR A 140 -10.18 -18.97 -21.22
CA THR A 140 -10.89 -18.28 -20.15
C THR A 140 -10.27 -16.92 -19.88
N ARG A 141 -11.11 -15.92 -19.61
CA ARG A 141 -10.68 -14.63 -19.08
C ARG A 141 -10.75 -14.66 -17.55
N LEU A 142 -9.75 -14.08 -16.91
CA LEU A 142 -9.69 -13.88 -15.46
C LEU A 142 -9.65 -12.36 -15.18
N ALA A 143 -9.35 -12.00 -13.93
CA ALA A 143 -9.24 -10.61 -13.51
C ALA A 143 -8.32 -9.77 -14.43
N GLY A 144 -8.76 -8.54 -14.70
CA GLY A 144 -7.98 -7.53 -15.40
C GLY A 144 -7.88 -6.22 -14.62
N SER A 145 -6.81 -5.48 -14.88
CA SER A 145 -6.56 -4.15 -14.31
C SER A 145 -6.60 -3.11 -15.41
N SER A 146 -7.13 -1.92 -15.14
CA SER A 146 -7.17 -0.80 -16.08
C SER A 146 -6.43 0.45 -15.59
N VAL A 147 -5.88 1.24 -16.52
CA VAL A 147 -5.31 2.56 -16.22
C VAL A 147 -5.79 3.61 -17.22
N TRP A 148 -5.93 4.86 -16.78
CA TRP A 148 -6.18 5.98 -17.68
C TRP A 148 -4.89 6.47 -18.35
N LEU A 149 -4.90 6.58 -19.68
CA LEU A 149 -3.82 7.17 -20.47
C LEU A 149 -4.22 8.62 -20.86
N PRO A 150 -3.74 9.66 -20.14
CA PRO A 150 -4.26 11.01 -20.27
C PRO A 150 -3.99 11.68 -21.62
N GLU A 151 -2.82 11.43 -22.22
CA GLU A 151 -2.44 12.00 -23.52
C GLU A 151 -3.32 11.46 -24.65
N GLN A 152 -3.68 10.18 -24.56
CA GLN A 152 -4.48 9.47 -25.55
C GLN A 152 -5.99 9.53 -25.24
N LYS A 153 -6.36 9.95 -24.04
CA LYS A 153 -7.74 10.02 -23.51
C LYS A 153 -8.51 8.69 -23.62
N VAL A 154 -7.83 7.60 -23.27
CA VAL A 154 -8.40 6.25 -23.27
C VAL A 154 -8.03 5.51 -21.99
N TYR A 155 -8.87 4.55 -21.59
CA TYR A 155 -8.49 3.54 -20.62
C TYR A 155 -7.79 2.38 -21.33
N LEU A 156 -6.66 1.94 -20.79
CA LEU A 156 -6.02 0.68 -21.15
C LEU A 156 -6.39 -0.37 -20.12
N SER A 157 -7.18 -1.37 -20.52
CA SER A 157 -7.46 -2.56 -19.70
C SER A 157 -6.52 -3.70 -20.09
N VAL A 158 -5.91 -4.33 -19.10
CA VAL A 158 -5.01 -5.47 -19.22
C VAL A 158 -5.65 -6.66 -18.52
N THR A 159 -6.12 -7.62 -19.30
CA THR A 159 -6.82 -8.82 -18.80
C THR A 159 -5.92 -10.04 -18.89
N ARG A 160 -5.89 -10.86 -17.83
CA ARG A 160 -5.29 -12.19 -17.89
C ARG A 160 -6.20 -13.12 -18.66
N VAL A 161 -5.65 -13.77 -19.68
CA VAL A 161 -6.34 -14.80 -20.46
C VAL A 161 -5.57 -16.10 -20.32
N VAL A 162 -6.26 -17.19 -20.04
CA VAL A 162 -5.63 -18.49 -19.79
C VAL A 162 -6.05 -19.52 -20.82
N PHE A 163 -5.09 -20.33 -21.24
CA PHE A 163 -5.28 -21.53 -22.04
C PHE A 163 -5.18 -22.78 -21.15
N SER A 164 -6.25 -23.56 -21.12
CA SER A 164 -6.43 -24.76 -20.29
C SER A 164 -6.93 -25.93 -21.16
N PRO A 165 -6.03 -26.69 -21.81
CA PRO A 165 -6.44 -27.84 -22.64
C PRO A 165 -7.12 -28.94 -21.81
N SER A 166 -6.79 -29.05 -20.52
CA SER A 166 -7.43 -29.97 -19.56
C SER A 166 -8.83 -29.56 -19.12
N ARG A 167 -9.32 -28.38 -19.54
CA ARG A 167 -10.57 -27.73 -19.08
C ARG A 167 -10.56 -27.32 -17.60
N THR A 168 -9.44 -27.52 -16.89
CA THR A 168 -9.27 -27.09 -15.51
C THR A 168 -8.80 -25.64 -15.46
N ARG A 169 -9.70 -24.73 -15.08
CA ARG A 169 -9.39 -23.28 -14.95
C ARG A 169 -8.40 -22.98 -13.82
N THR A 170 -8.35 -23.81 -12.78
CA THR A 170 -7.49 -23.61 -11.60
C THR A 170 -6.01 -23.93 -11.85
N VAL A 171 -5.71 -24.71 -12.88
CA VAL A 171 -4.33 -25.08 -13.26
C VAL A 171 -4.17 -24.94 -14.79
N PRO A 172 -4.17 -23.71 -15.32
CA PRO A 172 -3.99 -23.49 -16.75
C PRO A 172 -2.63 -23.96 -17.23
N LYS A 173 -2.53 -24.24 -18.54
CA LYS A 173 -1.24 -24.52 -19.17
C LYS A 173 -0.40 -23.25 -19.25
N MET A 174 -1.00 -22.17 -19.74
CA MET A 174 -0.33 -20.89 -19.88
C MET A 174 -1.29 -19.71 -19.79
N SER A 175 -0.81 -18.63 -19.20
CA SER A 175 -1.48 -17.33 -19.13
C SER A 175 -0.85 -16.36 -20.14
N PHE A 176 -1.66 -15.46 -20.67
CA PHE A 176 -1.29 -14.37 -21.57
C PHE A 176 -1.94 -13.09 -21.07
N LEU A 177 -1.37 -11.93 -21.46
CA LEU A 177 -1.98 -10.63 -21.16
C LEU A 177 -2.54 -9.98 -22.42
N ARG A 178 -3.80 -9.59 -22.33
CA ARG A 178 -4.58 -8.96 -23.40
C ARG A 178 -4.82 -7.50 -23.08
N GLY A 179 -4.43 -6.60 -23.98
CA GLY A 179 -4.71 -5.16 -23.89
C GLY A 179 -5.92 -4.76 -24.72
N GLN A 180 -6.89 -4.07 -24.12
CA GLN A 180 -8.02 -3.41 -24.78
C GLN A 180 -8.02 -1.92 -24.47
N LEU A 181 -8.53 -1.10 -25.41
CA LEU A 181 -8.73 0.33 -25.19
C LEU A 181 -10.21 0.67 -25.09
N PHE A 182 -10.52 1.60 -24.20
CA PHE A 182 -11.87 2.16 -24.04
C PHE A 182 -11.81 3.69 -24.04
N ASN A 183 -12.84 4.36 -24.57
CA ASN A 183 -12.95 5.82 -24.46
C ASN A 183 -13.32 6.26 -23.02
N GLU A 184 -13.50 7.56 -22.79
CA GLU A 184 -13.89 8.11 -21.48
C GLU A 184 -15.26 7.60 -20.96
N ASP A 185 -16.14 7.17 -21.86
CA ASP A 185 -17.46 6.61 -21.57
C ASP A 185 -17.43 5.07 -21.40
N TRP A 186 -16.24 4.45 -21.43
CA TRP A 186 -16.00 3.00 -21.37
C TRP A 186 -16.54 2.19 -22.56
N ASP A 187 -16.71 2.81 -23.73
CA ASP A 187 -16.96 2.09 -24.97
C ASP A 187 -15.67 1.44 -25.50
N HIS A 188 -15.75 0.16 -25.85
CA HIS A 188 -14.60 -0.59 -26.40
C HIS A 188 -14.20 -0.06 -27.78
N LEU A 189 -12.92 0.27 -27.93
CA LEU A 189 -12.33 0.83 -29.16
C LEU A 189 -11.62 -0.27 -29.96
N THR A 190 -12.27 -0.75 -31.02
CA THR A 190 -11.73 -1.80 -31.90
C THR A 190 -10.82 -1.23 -32.98
N ASN A 191 -9.68 -1.88 -33.25
CA ASN A 191 -8.66 -1.46 -34.23
C ASN A 191 -8.17 -0.02 -34.01
N HIS A 192 -8.20 0.44 -32.76
CA HIS A 192 -7.81 1.80 -32.41
C HIS A 192 -6.30 1.87 -32.23
N THR A 193 -5.68 2.94 -32.73
CA THR A 193 -4.23 3.11 -32.67
C THR A 193 -3.89 4.31 -31.79
N ILE A 194 -3.04 4.08 -30.81
CA ILE A 194 -2.42 5.14 -30.00
C ILE A 194 -0.96 5.33 -30.41
N THR A 195 -0.42 6.51 -30.13
CA THR A 195 1.00 6.82 -30.40
C THR A 195 1.74 7.04 -29.09
N TRP A 196 2.90 6.40 -28.93
CA TRP A 196 3.82 6.62 -27.81
C TRP A 196 5.25 6.72 -28.32
N SER A 197 5.98 7.78 -27.93
CA SER A 197 7.34 8.07 -28.44
C SER A 197 7.47 7.92 -29.98
N GLY A 198 6.47 8.41 -30.71
CA GLY A 198 6.41 8.36 -32.19
C GLY A 198 6.10 6.98 -32.80
N LYS A 199 5.92 5.94 -31.99
CA LYS A 199 5.52 4.59 -32.44
C LYS A 199 4.03 4.39 -32.28
N GLN A 200 3.42 3.70 -33.24
CA GLN A 200 1.98 3.40 -33.24
C GLN A 200 1.72 2.00 -32.70
N PHE A 201 0.70 1.87 -31.85
CA PHE A 201 0.26 0.61 -31.25
C PHE A 201 -1.23 0.44 -31.49
N ALA A 202 -1.60 -0.63 -32.20
CA ALA A 202 -3.00 -0.96 -32.50
C ALA A 202 -3.57 -1.89 -31.43
N PHE A 203 -4.79 -1.60 -31.01
CA PHE A 203 -5.54 -2.33 -29.99
C PHE A 203 -6.87 -2.82 -30.56
N PRO A 204 -7.43 -3.91 -30.00
CA PRO A 204 -6.86 -4.69 -28.89
C PRO A 204 -5.69 -5.60 -29.33
N MET A 205 -4.68 -5.80 -28.47
CA MET A 205 -3.49 -6.63 -28.77
C MET A 205 -3.16 -7.63 -27.66
N VAL A 206 -2.53 -8.76 -27.99
CA VAL A 206 -1.92 -9.64 -26.98
C VAL A 206 -0.48 -9.19 -26.78
N PHE A 207 -0.07 -8.97 -25.54
CA PHE A 207 1.29 -8.57 -25.22
C PHE A 207 2.26 -9.74 -25.39
N ASP A 208 3.34 -9.52 -26.13
CA ASP A 208 4.42 -10.48 -26.33
C ASP A 208 5.36 -10.47 -25.12
N ILE A 209 4.99 -11.25 -24.09
CA ILE A 209 5.74 -11.38 -22.84
C ILE A 209 6.53 -12.69 -22.89
N PRO A 210 7.88 -12.63 -22.77
CA PRO A 210 8.69 -13.84 -22.78
C PRO A 210 8.37 -14.74 -21.58
N ALA A 211 7.77 -15.90 -21.84
CA ALA A 211 7.51 -16.94 -20.85
C ALA A 211 8.26 -18.23 -21.21
N GLN A 212 8.85 -18.89 -20.23
CA GLN A 212 9.46 -20.21 -20.40
C GLN A 212 8.45 -21.28 -19.98
N TRP A 213 8.41 -22.42 -20.67
CA TRP A 213 7.49 -23.52 -20.37
C TRP A 213 8.13 -24.89 -20.60
N GLU A 214 7.47 -25.91 -20.07
CA GLU A 214 7.79 -27.32 -20.23
C GLU A 214 6.53 -28.12 -20.60
N ASP A 215 6.68 -29.25 -21.29
CA ASP A 215 5.55 -30.02 -21.84
C ASP A 215 4.61 -30.55 -20.75
N HIS A 216 5.14 -30.93 -19.58
CA HIS A 216 4.35 -31.51 -18.47
C HIS A 216 4.02 -30.54 -17.33
N GLY A 217 4.44 -29.27 -17.41
CA GLY A 217 4.10 -28.27 -16.39
C GLY A 217 2.83 -27.48 -16.71
N GLY A 218 2.46 -26.58 -15.80
CA GLY A 218 1.37 -25.63 -15.95
C GLY A 218 1.71 -24.33 -15.22
N MET A 219 0.74 -23.41 -15.16
CA MET A 219 0.88 -22.09 -14.54
C MET A 219 1.93 -21.19 -15.22
N PHE A 220 2.30 -21.48 -16.47
CA PHE A 220 3.29 -20.66 -17.17
C PHE A 220 2.72 -19.30 -17.57
N GLY A 221 3.61 -18.33 -17.79
CA GLY A 221 3.23 -17.01 -18.27
C GLY A 221 2.75 -16.05 -17.17
N PRO A 222 2.45 -14.80 -17.54
CA PRO A 222 2.09 -13.73 -16.62
C PRO A 222 0.73 -13.94 -15.94
N GLU A 223 0.71 -13.75 -14.62
CA GLU A 223 -0.47 -13.91 -13.77
C GLU A 223 -0.87 -12.58 -13.09
N ASP A 224 -2.16 -12.42 -12.78
CA ASP A 224 -2.72 -11.38 -11.90
C ASP A 224 -2.20 -9.94 -12.17
N PRO A 225 -2.27 -9.44 -13.43
CA PRO A 225 -1.63 -8.20 -13.84
C PRO A 225 -2.16 -6.98 -13.06
N ARG A 226 -1.23 -6.13 -12.62
CA ARG A 226 -1.47 -4.78 -12.09
C ARG A 226 -0.88 -3.76 -13.04
N VAL A 227 -1.71 -2.91 -13.63
CA VAL A 227 -1.26 -1.83 -14.51
C VAL A 227 -1.32 -0.50 -13.77
N ILE A 228 -0.22 0.26 -13.79
CA ILE A 228 -0.12 1.58 -13.18
C ILE A 228 0.59 2.54 -14.13
N LEU A 229 0.25 3.82 -14.07
CA LEU A 229 0.89 4.89 -14.81
C LEU A 229 1.37 5.96 -13.84
N GLU A 230 2.53 6.55 -14.12
CA GLU A 230 3.00 7.70 -13.38
C GLU A 230 2.28 8.98 -13.84
N GLU A 231 1.31 9.45 -13.05
CA GLU A 231 0.55 10.65 -13.40
C GLU A 231 1.39 11.93 -13.39
N GLY A 232 1.17 12.77 -14.40
CA GLY A 232 1.83 14.08 -14.54
C GLY A 232 3.24 14.03 -15.11
N VAL A 233 3.72 12.86 -15.51
CA VAL A 233 4.95 12.68 -16.29
C VAL A 233 4.57 12.60 -17.77
N GLU A 234 5.20 13.45 -18.59
CA GLU A 234 5.03 13.46 -20.05
C GLU A 234 5.60 12.18 -20.67
N ASP A 235 4.91 11.62 -21.67
CA ASP A 235 5.23 10.35 -22.33
C ASP A 235 5.37 9.16 -21.35
N ALA A 236 4.74 9.23 -20.17
CA ALA A 236 4.77 8.14 -19.20
C ALA A 236 4.29 6.83 -19.84
N GLU A 237 5.11 5.79 -19.75
CA GLU A 237 4.74 4.45 -20.22
C GLU A 237 4.05 3.68 -19.08
N PRO A 238 2.88 3.06 -19.31
CA PRO A 238 2.24 2.24 -18.30
C PRO A 238 3.13 1.06 -17.92
N VAL A 239 3.17 0.74 -16.64
CA VAL A 239 3.92 -0.38 -16.09
C VAL A 239 2.94 -1.48 -15.72
N ILE A 240 3.13 -2.67 -16.29
CA ILE A 240 2.36 -3.87 -15.97
C ILE A 240 3.22 -4.74 -15.07
N ILE A 241 2.81 -4.93 -13.82
CA ILE A 241 3.46 -5.82 -12.86
C ILE A 241 2.62 -7.09 -12.75
N PHE A 242 3.26 -8.26 -12.74
CA PHE A 242 2.60 -9.55 -12.61
C PHE A 242 3.51 -10.55 -11.91
N ASN A 243 2.93 -11.59 -11.32
CA ASN A 243 3.67 -12.77 -10.87
C ASN A 243 3.79 -13.79 -12.01
N MET A 244 4.92 -14.51 -12.08
CA MET A 244 5.15 -15.55 -13.09
C MET A 244 6.20 -16.55 -12.59
N VAL A 245 6.03 -17.83 -12.94
CA VAL A 245 7.09 -18.84 -12.77
C VAL A 245 8.05 -18.82 -13.95
N SER A 246 9.35 -18.96 -13.69
CA SER A 246 10.35 -19.02 -14.75
C SER A 246 11.54 -19.88 -14.32
N ARG A 247 12.33 -20.37 -15.28
CA ARG A 247 13.58 -21.08 -14.97
C ARG A 247 14.58 -20.18 -14.24
N LYS A 248 14.56 -18.86 -14.51
CA LYS A 248 15.44 -17.88 -13.85
C LYS A 248 15.10 -17.69 -12.38
N SER A 249 13.85 -17.93 -12.00
CA SER A 249 13.39 -17.89 -10.60
C SER A 249 13.39 -19.26 -9.93
N ASP A 250 14.05 -20.26 -10.53
CA ASP A 250 13.97 -21.67 -10.10
C ASP A 250 12.53 -22.17 -9.96
N TRP A 251 11.69 -21.76 -10.93
CA TRP A 251 10.25 -22.02 -10.97
C TRP A 251 9.44 -21.49 -9.78
N LYS A 252 10.03 -20.65 -8.92
CA LYS A 252 9.30 -19.86 -7.91
C LYS A 252 8.47 -18.76 -8.60
N ARG A 253 7.31 -18.41 -8.04
CA ARG A 253 6.43 -17.34 -8.57
C ARG A 253 7.03 -15.99 -8.20
N ALA A 254 7.77 -15.39 -9.13
CA ALA A 254 8.49 -14.13 -8.92
C ALA A 254 7.70 -12.94 -9.43
N MET A 255 7.99 -11.75 -8.90
CA MET A 255 7.49 -10.48 -9.44
C MET A 255 8.22 -10.11 -10.74
N HIS A 256 7.45 -9.74 -11.76
CA HIS A 256 7.93 -9.25 -13.04
C HIS A 256 7.30 -7.91 -13.37
N LEU A 257 8.07 -7.08 -14.06
CA LEU A 257 7.70 -5.74 -14.49
C LEU A 257 7.84 -5.69 -16.01
N PHE A 258 6.77 -5.30 -16.70
CA PHE A 258 6.70 -5.21 -18.15
C PHE A 258 6.21 -3.85 -18.60
N ARG A 259 6.90 -3.30 -19.59
CA ARG A 259 6.60 -2.02 -20.22
C ARG A 259 6.13 -2.30 -21.66
N PRO A 260 4.84 -2.09 -21.99
CA PRO A 260 4.24 -2.66 -23.20
C PRO A 260 4.68 -2.01 -24.51
N PHE A 261 5.12 -0.76 -24.50
CA PHE A 261 5.51 0.00 -25.69
C PHE A 261 7.01 -0.07 -25.98
N SER A 262 7.85 0.01 -24.94
CA SER A 262 9.28 -0.25 -25.03
C SER A 262 9.61 -1.75 -25.08
N LYS A 263 8.66 -2.62 -24.73
CA LYS A 263 8.78 -4.07 -24.63
C LYS A 263 9.87 -4.53 -23.66
N ALA A 264 10.18 -3.69 -22.67
CA ALA A 264 11.14 -4.03 -21.62
C ALA A 264 10.48 -4.95 -20.60
N SER A 265 11.16 -6.05 -20.26
CA SER A 265 10.71 -7.02 -19.25
C SER A 265 11.82 -7.24 -18.23
N THR A 266 11.51 -7.07 -16.96
CA THR A 266 12.46 -7.16 -15.85
C THR A 266 11.90 -8.09 -14.77
N MET A 267 12.71 -9.01 -14.25
CA MET A 267 12.36 -9.81 -13.07
C MET A 267 12.89 -9.08 -11.84
N LEU A 268 12.04 -8.91 -10.82
CA LEU A 268 12.41 -8.21 -9.60
C LEU A 268 13.10 -9.17 -8.62
N THR A 269 14.15 -8.71 -7.96
CA THR A 269 14.98 -9.50 -7.03
C THR A 269 15.32 -8.68 -5.81
N ILE A 270 14.90 -9.15 -4.64
CA ILE A 270 15.25 -8.55 -3.35
C ILE A 270 16.71 -8.90 -3.05
N LYS A 271 17.54 -7.88 -2.80
CA LYS A 271 18.95 -8.07 -2.45
C LYS A 271 19.10 -8.83 -1.15
N ASP A 272 20.19 -9.59 -1.05
CA ASP A 272 20.64 -10.25 0.19
C ASP A 272 19.58 -11.16 0.85
N THR A 273 18.56 -11.57 0.10
CA THR A 273 17.42 -12.35 0.58
C THR A 273 17.16 -13.53 -0.35
N GLU A 274 16.89 -14.70 0.21
CA GLU A 274 16.44 -15.84 -0.61
C GLU A 274 15.04 -15.57 -1.17
N ARG A 275 14.85 -15.80 -2.47
CA ARG A 275 13.54 -15.66 -3.11
C ARG A 275 12.49 -16.55 -2.43
N ALA A 276 11.40 -15.94 -2.01
CA ALA A 276 10.23 -16.65 -1.51
C ALA A 276 9.64 -17.56 -2.60
N TYR A 277 9.00 -18.66 -2.21
CA TYR A 277 8.36 -19.56 -3.17
C TYR A 277 7.24 -18.87 -3.98
N ASN A 278 6.54 -17.93 -3.34
CA ASN A 278 5.42 -17.20 -3.92
C ASN A 278 5.48 -15.72 -3.54
N GLU A 279 5.79 -14.85 -4.51
CA GLU A 279 5.75 -13.39 -4.37
C GLU A 279 4.46 -12.86 -5.01
N ASN A 280 3.36 -13.00 -4.29
CA ASN A 280 2.04 -12.48 -4.67
C ASN A 280 1.51 -11.53 -3.59
N SER A 281 0.32 -10.95 -3.82
CA SER A 281 -0.39 -10.15 -2.81
C SER A 281 0.31 -8.84 -2.41
N TRP A 282 1.09 -8.24 -3.30
CA TRP A 282 1.71 -6.92 -3.13
C TRP A 282 0.85 -5.81 -3.77
N ALA A 283 1.07 -4.54 -3.39
CA ALA A 283 0.38 -3.38 -3.95
C ALA A 283 1.37 -2.32 -4.46
N PRO A 284 1.40 -2.01 -5.78
CA PRO A 284 2.39 -1.10 -6.37
C PRO A 284 2.03 0.37 -6.19
N PHE A 285 3.04 1.25 -6.14
CA PHE A 285 2.87 2.70 -6.21
C PHE A 285 4.15 3.44 -6.62
N PHE A 286 3.98 4.69 -7.03
CA PHE A 286 5.07 5.63 -7.27
C PHE A 286 5.12 6.70 -6.17
N ILE A 287 6.33 7.05 -5.74
CA ILE A 287 6.57 8.24 -4.92
C ILE A 287 6.93 9.37 -5.89
N PRO A 288 6.12 10.44 -6.01
CA PRO A 288 6.40 11.49 -6.97
C PRO A 288 7.74 12.20 -6.73
N GLU A 289 8.60 12.24 -7.74
CA GLU A 289 9.82 13.06 -7.77
C GLU A 289 9.51 14.40 -8.46
N GLN A 290 9.79 15.52 -7.78
CA GLN A 290 9.63 16.87 -8.34
C GLN A 290 10.99 17.43 -8.76
N GLU A 291 11.11 17.94 -9.99
CA GLU A 291 12.25 18.76 -10.39
C GLU A 291 11.98 20.22 -9.96
N GLN A 292 12.82 20.76 -9.09
CA GLN A 292 12.92 22.21 -8.98
C GLN A 292 13.58 22.69 -10.28
N GLN A 293 12.81 23.28 -11.19
CA GLN A 293 13.37 24.02 -12.32
C GLN A 293 14.24 25.15 -11.76
N THR A 294 15.53 24.88 -11.62
CA THR A 294 16.54 25.92 -11.48
C THR A 294 16.73 26.52 -12.85
N LEU A 295 15.87 27.47 -13.23
CA LEU A 295 16.08 28.26 -14.44
C LEU A 295 17.49 28.83 -14.40
N LEU A 296 18.27 28.48 -15.43
CA LEU A 296 19.58 29.04 -15.74
C LEU A 296 19.63 30.54 -15.43
N GLY A 297 20.34 30.90 -14.34
CA GLY A 297 20.80 32.25 -14.07
C GLY A 297 19.73 33.27 -13.61
N LYS A 298 19.61 33.41 -12.27
CA LYS A 298 19.27 34.66 -11.56
C LYS A 298 18.14 35.52 -12.18
N ILE A 299 16.90 35.05 -12.15
CA ILE A 299 15.66 35.78 -11.79
C ILE A 299 14.56 34.72 -11.64
N PRO A 300 13.90 34.56 -10.47
CA PRO A 300 12.74 33.68 -10.33
C PRO A 300 11.55 34.33 -11.03
N LEU A 301 11.23 33.87 -12.25
CA LEU A 301 9.88 34.03 -12.77
C LEU A 301 9.08 32.80 -12.34
N PRO A 302 7.88 32.95 -11.75
CA PRO A 302 7.00 31.83 -11.45
C PRO A 302 6.44 31.32 -12.78
N VAL A 303 7.14 30.39 -13.42
CA VAL A 303 6.52 29.52 -14.41
C VAL A 303 5.79 28.45 -13.61
N PRO A 304 4.45 28.45 -13.54
CA PRO A 304 3.72 27.40 -12.84
C PRO A 304 3.79 26.16 -13.73
N GLY A 305 4.76 25.30 -13.46
CA GLY A 305 4.96 24.08 -14.22
C GLY A 305 6.05 23.25 -13.56
N VAL A 306 5.78 22.70 -12.38
CA VAL A 306 6.63 21.64 -11.83
C VAL A 306 6.50 20.45 -12.79
N VAL A 307 7.48 20.28 -13.68
CA VAL A 307 7.56 19.11 -14.54
C VAL A 307 7.98 17.95 -13.65
N ARG A 308 7.16 16.89 -13.58
CA ARG A 308 7.54 15.67 -12.87
C ARG A 308 8.59 14.94 -13.69
N LYS A 309 9.64 14.48 -13.01
CA LYS A 309 10.64 13.60 -13.62
C LYS A 309 10.07 12.17 -13.61
N PRO A 310 10.27 11.37 -14.69
CA PRO A 310 10.00 9.94 -14.64
C PRO A 310 10.76 9.28 -13.49
N ASN A 311 10.05 8.49 -12.68
CA ASN A 311 10.65 7.71 -11.62
C ASN A 311 11.61 6.65 -12.20
N GLU A 312 12.74 6.42 -11.53
CA GLU A 312 13.62 5.28 -11.81
C GLU A 312 13.22 4.05 -10.98
N TYR A 313 12.47 4.29 -9.90
CA TYR A 313 12.07 3.31 -8.91
C TYR A 313 10.54 3.18 -8.84
N ILE A 314 10.09 1.96 -8.56
CA ILE A 314 8.72 1.66 -8.17
C ILE A 314 8.73 1.12 -6.74
N HIS A 315 7.69 1.42 -5.97
CA HIS A 315 7.55 0.94 -4.60
C HIS A 315 6.38 -0.05 -4.51
N PHE A 316 6.45 -0.94 -3.54
CA PHE A 316 5.39 -1.90 -3.24
C PHE A 316 5.16 -1.93 -1.75
N VAL A 317 3.89 -1.93 -1.33
CA VAL A 317 3.55 -2.57 -0.05
C VAL A 317 3.69 -4.07 -0.31
N TYR A 318 4.79 -4.65 0.19
CA TYR A 318 5.16 -6.04 -0.05
C TYR A 318 4.39 -6.99 0.87
N SER A 319 4.23 -6.60 2.13
CA SER A 319 3.39 -7.27 3.12
C SER A 319 2.74 -6.24 4.04
N PHE A 320 1.59 -6.59 4.63
CA PHE A 320 0.92 -5.80 5.66
C PHE A 320 1.19 -6.31 7.08
N ARG A 321 1.73 -7.53 7.25
CA ARG A 321 2.10 -8.12 8.54
C ARG A 321 3.51 -8.73 8.49
N PRO A 322 4.53 -8.05 9.03
CA PRO A 322 4.51 -6.62 9.31
C PRO A 322 4.41 -5.82 8.00
N LEU A 323 4.13 -4.52 8.11
CA LEU A 323 4.17 -3.59 6.99
C LEU A 323 5.61 -3.49 6.45
N HIS A 324 5.85 -4.08 5.28
CA HIS A 324 7.12 -3.96 4.55
C HIS A 324 6.91 -3.14 3.28
N VAL A 325 7.75 -2.13 3.07
CA VAL A 325 7.78 -1.37 1.82
C VAL A 325 9.06 -1.70 1.05
N LEU A 326 8.87 -2.27 -0.13
CA LEU A 326 9.94 -2.64 -1.04
C LEU A 326 10.12 -1.53 -2.08
N LYS A 327 11.37 -1.15 -2.36
CA LYS A 327 11.75 -0.22 -3.43
C LYS A 327 12.54 -1.00 -4.48
N CYS A 328 12.12 -0.92 -5.74
CA CYS A 328 12.73 -1.65 -6.85
C CYS A 328 13.16 -0.71 -7.98
N HIS A 329 14.36 -0.89 -8.49
CA HIS A 329 14.82 -0.19 -9.68
C HIS A 329 14.19 -0.82 -10.94
N MET A 330 13.38 -0.06 -11.70
CA MET A 330 12.55 -0.63 -12.77
C MET A 330 13.34 -1.25 -13.96
N ARG A 331 14.54 -0.73 -14.23
CA ARG A 331 15.42 -1.23 -15.32
C ARG A 331 16.18 -2.51 -14.99
N CYS A 332 16.87 -2.60 -13.85
CA CYS A 332 17.68 -3.78 -13.51
C CYS A 332 16.92 -4.82 -12.68
N GLY A 333 15.88 -4.40 -11.96
CA GLY A 333 15.06 -5.29 -11.12
C GLY A 333 15.59 -5.46 -9.70
N ASP A 334 16.67 -4.77 -9.32
CA ASP A 334 17.20 -4.84 -7.96
C ASP A 334 16.25 -4.14 -6.98
N CYS A 335 15.94 -4.82 -5.88
CA CYS A 335 15.03 -4.33 -4.85
C CYS A 335 15.67 -4.35 -3.46
N GLU A 336 15.23 -3.42 -2.60
CA GLU A 336 15.62 -3.34 -1.19
C GLU A 336 14.41 -2.91 -0.36
N PHE A 337 14.30 -3.40 0.88
CA PHE A 337 13.32 -2.89 1.82
C PHE A 337 13.75 -1.49 2.27
N VAL A 338 12.86 -0.52 2.13
CA VAL A 338 13.07 0.88 2.57
C VAL A 338 12.34 1.20 3.86
N TYR A 339 11.44 0.31 4.27
CA TYR A 339 10.73 0.38 5.53
C TYR A 339 10.33 -1.02 5.96
N GLU A 340 10.62 -1.31 7.23
CA GLU A 340 10.19 -2.52 7.89
C GLU A 340 9.55 -2.15 9.22
N GLN A 341 8.26 -2.44 9.35
CA GLN A 341 7.51 -2.16 10.56
C GLN A 341 8.00 -3.06 11.70
N ASP A 342 8.39 -2.41 12.79
CA ASP A 342 8.79 -3.04 14.03
C ASP A 342 7.66 -2.90 15.07
N VAL A 343 7.18 -4.04 15.54
CA VAL A 343 6.12 -4.16 16.55
C VAL A 343 6.56 -5.20 17.57
N PRO A 344 6.62 -4.88 18.87
CA PRO A 344 6.99 -5.84 19.90
C PRO A 344 6.09 -7.08 19.88
N ASP A 345 6.65 -8.27 20.07
CA ASP A 345 5.90 -9.55 20.07
C ASP A 345 4.71 -9.56 21.04
N LYS A 346 4.84 -8.86 22.16
CA LYS A 346 3.78 -8.71 23.17
C LYS A 346 2.61 -7.87 22.67
N VAL A 347 2.86 -6.92 21.78
CA VAL A 347 1.84 -6.06 21.13
C VAL A 347 1.21 -6.79 19.95
N PHE A 348 2.00 -7.56 19.20
CA PHE A 348 1.66 -8.22 17.92
C PHE A 348 0.50 -9.24 17.95
N ASN A 349 0.05 -9.66 19.15
CA ASN A 349 -0.85 -10.80 19.34
C ASN A 349 -2.15 -10.48 20.10
N LYS A 350 -2.61 -9.21 20.08
CA LYS A 350 -3.87 -8.83 20.76
C LYS A 350 -5.14 -9.16 19.96
N HIS A 351 -5.06 -9.12 18.64
CA HIS A 351 -6.22 -9.29 17.74
C HIS A 351 -6.42 -10.74 17.29
N HIS A 352 -7.66 -11.18 17.05
CA HIS A 352 -7.99 -12.55 16.59
C HIS A 352 -7.71 -12.72 15.10
N ASP A 353 -6.49 -12.39 14.69
CA ASP A 353 -6.14 -12.23 13.30
C ASP A 353 -5.69 -13.52 12.61
N GLU A 354 -5.68 -14.65 13.33
CA GLU A 354 -5.39 -15.96 12.75
C GLU A 354 -6.43 -16.41 11.73
N ALA A 355 -7.60 -15.79 11.71
CA ALA A 355 -8.68 -16.08 10.78
C ALA A 355 -8.28 -15.89 9.31
N GLY A 356 -7.32 -15.01 9.05
CA GLY A 356 -6.99 -14.60 7.71
C GLY A 356 -5.76 -13.71 7.60
N SER A 357 -5.69 -12.98 6.49
CA SER A 357 -4.60 -12.04 6.24
C SER A 357 -5.07 -10.87 5.40
N VAL A 358 -4.43 -9.71 5.59
CA VAL A 358 -4.54 -8.57 4.69
C VAL A 358 -3.54 -8.75 3.56
N ARG A 359 -4.04 -8.66 2.33
CA ARG A 359 -3.30 -8.81 1.09
C ARG A 359 -3.31 -7.48 0.34
N GLY A 360 -2.38 -7.34 -0.60
CA GLY A 360 -2.47 -6.30 -1.62
C GLY A 360 -3.79 -6.39 -2.38
N GLY A 361 -4.14 -5.32 -3.08
CA GLY A 361 -5.36 -5.25 -3.89
C GLY A 361 -5.10 -4.33 -5.07
N THR A 362 -5.58 -3.08 -4.98
CA THR A 362 -5.21 -2.05 -5.94
C THR A 362 -3.79 -1.52 -5.73
N ASN A 363 -3.32 -0.75 -6.71
CA ASN A 363 -2.25 0.22 -6.51
C ASN A 363 -2.62 1.29 -5.46
N PHE A 364 -1.60 1.84 -4.80
CA PHE A 364 -1.73 3.05 -3.99
C PHE A 364 -1.59 4.28 -4.89
N VAL A 365 -2.55 5.19 -4.81
CA VAL A 365 -2.56 6.46 -5.55
C VAL A 365 -2.32 7.63 -4.60
N PRO A 366 -1.57 8.67 -5.02
CA PRO A 366 -1.32 9.83 -4.19
C PRO A 366 -2.62 10.61 -3.94
N VAL A 367 -2.87 10.99 -2.69
CA VAL A 367 -3.98 11.87 -2.31
C VAL A 367 -3.50 13.31 -2.42
N PRO A 368 -4.12 14.17 -3.25
CA PRO A 368 -3.71 15.56 -3.35
C PRO A 368 -4.10 16.32 -2.08
N ILE A 369 -3.11 16.84 -1.35
CA ILE A 369 -3.29 17.65 -0.16
C ILE A 369 -3.10 19.13 -0.50
N PRO A 370 -4.11 20.00 -0.32
CA PRO A 370 -3.99 21.42 -0.62
C PRO A 370 -3.17 22.13 0.46
N SER A 371 -2.39 23.15 0.08
CA SER A 371 -1.58 23.94 1.01
C SER A 371 -2.40 24.61 2.12
N SER A 372 -3.70 24.84 1.91
CA SER A 372 -4.62 25.39 2.91
C SER A 372 -4.81 24.50 4.14
N MET A 373 -4.48 23.20 4.06
CA MET A 373 -4.52 22.30 5.21
C MET A 373 -3.30 22.43 6.12
N ASP A 374 -2.25 23.17 5.72
CA ASP A 374 -1.04 23.42 6.52
C ASP A 374 -0.40 22.12 7.08
N ILE A 375 -0.25 21.13 6.19
CA ILE A 375 0.37 19.84 6.49
C ILE A 375 1.89 19.94 6.30
N ASP A 376 2.67 19.23 7.12
CA ASP A 376 4.13 19.17 6.98
C ASP A 376 4.52 18.73 5.55
N SER A 377 5.44 19.46 4.92
CA SER A 377 5.88 19.22 3.55
C SER A 377 6.52 17.85 3.29
N ARG A 378 6.94 17.14 4.34
CA ARG A 378 7.50 15.79 4.27
C ARG A 378 6.43 14.70 4.19
N VAL A 379 5.19 15.03 4.56
CA VAL A 379 4.05 14.09 4.58
C VAL A 379 3.57 13.86 3.14
N ARG A 380 3.52 12.59 2.76
CA ARG A 380 2.84 12.11 1.55
C ARG A 380 1.72 11.18 1.96
N VAL A 381 0.58 11.29 1.28
CA VAL A 381 -0.62 10.54 1.60
C VAL A 381 -1.00 9.72 0.38
N TYR A 382 -1.33 8.46 0.59
CA TYR A 382 -1.75 7.53 -0.43
C TYR A 382 -3.05 6.85 -0.03
N ALA A 383 -3.86 6.45 -1.02
CA ALA A 383 -5.05 5.65 -0.80
C ALA A 383 -5.09 4.45 -1.76
N ALA A 384 -5.68 3.36 -1.31
CA ALA A 384 -5.84 2.12 -2.08
C ALA A 384 -7.03 1.32 -1.57
N PHE A 385 -7.34 0.23 -2.28
CA PHE A 385 -8.13 -0.86 -1.73
C PHE A 385 -7.27 -2.13 -1.59
N PRO A 386 -6.63 -2.40 -0.45
CA PRO A 386 -6.22 -3.76 -0.08
C PRO A 386 -7.43 -4.69 0.05
N GLN A 387 -7.16 -5.96 0.33
CA GLN A 387 -8.22 -6.94 0.56
C GLN A 387 -7.88 -7.86 1.73
N THR A 388 -8.87 -8.28 2.51
CA THR A 388 -8.76 -9.39 3.45
C THR A 388 -8.97 -10.72 2.74
N ASN A 389 -8.33 -11.76 3.27
CA ASN A 389 -8.58 -13.15 2.91
C ASN A 389 -8.87 -13.95 4.17
N ILE A 390 -10.12 -14.34 4.36
CA ILE A 390 -10.57 -15.19 5.46
C ILE A 390 -10.65 -16.63 4.97
N ALA A 391 -9.90 -17.53 5.61
CA ALA A 391 -9.76 -18.92 5.15
C ALA A 391 -10.40 -19.95 6.10
N LYS A 392 -10.65 -19.59 7.37
CA LYS A 392 -11.09 -20.53 8.40
C LYS A 392 -12.61 -20.74 8.47
N PHE A 393 -13.42 -19.79 7.96
CA PHE A 393 -14.85 -19.71 8.29
C PHE A 393 -15.80 -20.13 7.16
N CYS A 394 -15.43 -19.90 5.90
CA CYS A 394 -16.20 -20.37 4.74
C CYS A 394 -15.61 -21.69 4.20
N ASP A 395 -16.32 -22.38 3.29
CA ASP A 395 -15.79 -23.51 2.51
C ASP A 395 -14.76 -23.04 1.46
N GLY A 396 -13.60 -22.61 1.98
CA GLY A 396 -12.51 -22.01 1.24
C GLY A 396 -12.34 -20.51 1.49
N ASN A 397 -11.54 -19.88 0.65
CA ASN A 397 -11.14 -18.48 0.81
C ASN A 397 -12.30 -17.52 0.53
N PHE A 398 -12.46 -16.55 1.42
CA PHE A 398 -13.39 -15.43 1.32
C PHE A 398 -12.60 -14.13 1.21
N TYR A 399 -12.86 -13.35 0.14
CA TYR A 399 -12.12 -12.13 -0.18
C TYR A 399 -13.04 -10.91 -0.19
N ARG A 400 -12.64 -9.86 0.52
CA ARG A 400 -13.32 -8.56 0.49
C ARG A 400 -12.32 -7.42 0.39
N PRO A 401 -12.65 -6.34 -0.34
CA PRO A 401 -11.86 -5.12 -0.36
C PRO A 401 -12.05 -4.30 0.92
N GLU A 402 -11.02 -3.56 1.31
CA GLU A 402 -11.06 -2.51 2.32
C GLU A 402 -10.48 -1.22 1.74
N PHE A 403 -11.00 -0.04 2.08
CA PHE A 403 -10.38 1.22 1.73
C PHE A 403 -9.30 1.60 2.75
N ALA A 404 -8.06 1.77 2.30
CA ALA A 404 -6.94 2.10 3.17
C ALA A 404 -6.30 3.44 2.80
N VAL A 405 -5.84 4.17 3.82
CA VAL A 405 -5.03 5.39 3.69
C VAL A 405 -3.68 5.13 4.33
N MET A 406 -2.60 5.27 3.56
CA MET A 406 -1.23 5.13 4.02
C MET A 406 -0.54 6.49 4.01
N ILE A 407 0.21 6.78 5.06
CA ILE A 407 1.04 7.99 5.18
C ILE A 407 2.51 7.59 5.06
N ASN A 408 3.27 8.40 4.33
CA ASN A 408 4.72 8.34 4.25
C ASN A 408 5.30 9.66 4.77
N ILE A 409 6.18 9.60 5.77
CA ILE A 409 6.91 10.75 6.32
C ILE A 409 8.40 10.44 6.23
N GLY A 410 9.10 11.06 5.27
CA GLY A 410 10.49 10.69 5.00
C GLY A 410 10.61 9.20 4.65
N ASN A 411 11.25 8.42 5.53
CA ASN A 411 11.47 6.97 5.36
C ASN A 411 10.47 6.11 6.16
N GLN A 412 9.55 6.72 6.91
CA GLN A 412 8.56 6.02 7.72
C GLN A 412 7.26 5.84 6.94
N PHE A 413 6.58 4.72 7.16
CA PHE A 413 5.29 4.41 6.58
C PHE A 413 4.33 3.91 7.64
N GLN A 414 3.08 4.37 7.60
CA GLN A 414 2.05 3.94 8.56
C GLN A 414 0.69 3.86 7.89
N LEU A 415 -0.11 2.89 8.33
CA LEU A 415 -1.52 2.81 7.99
C LEU A 415 -2.27 3.84 8.82
N ALA A 416 -2.82 4.86 8.17
CA ALA A 416 -3.47 5.99 8.82
C ALA A 416 -4.98 5.77 9.02
N PHE A 417 -5.58 4.95 8.17
CA PHE A 417 -6.96 4.51 8.25
C PHE A 417 -7.13 3.23 7.42
N ALA A 418 -8.01 2.33 7.83
CA ALA A 418 -8.53 1.29 6.96
C ALA A 418 -10.00 0.98 7.27
N SER A 419 -10.82 0.77 6.24
CA SER A 419 -12.23 0.44 6.39
C SER A 419 -12.44 -1.02 6.76
N GLU A 420 -13.59 -1.34 7.36
CA GLU A 420 -14.07 -2.72 7.42
C GLU A 420 -14.26 -3.29 6.00
N SER A 421 -14.46 -4.60 5.89
CA SER A 421 -14.76 -5.27 4.62
C SER A 421 -15.96 -4.65 3.92
N LEU A 422 -15.74 -4.24 2.67
CA LEU A 422 -16.76 -3.60 1.84
C LEU A 422 -17.33 -4.61 0.83
N ASP A 423 -18.66 -4.72 0.78
CA ASP A 423 -19.38 -5.46 -0.27
C ASP A 423 -19.92 -4.56 -1.38
N PHE A 424 -19.90 -3.24 -1.14
CA PHE A 424 -20.48 -2.22 -1.99
C PHE A 424 -22.01 -2.35 -2.19
N GLY A 425 -22.71 -3.06 -1.29
CA GLY A 425 -24.12 -3.40 -1.43
C GLY A 425 -24.46 -3.93 -2.83
N ASP A 426 -25.65 -3.60 -3.32
CA ASP A 426 -26.10 -3.98 -4.67
C ASP A 426 -25.30 -3.33 -5.81
N SER A 427 -24.43 -2.35 -5.51
CA SER A 427 -23.74 -1.60 -6.56
C SER A 427 -22.70 -2.44 -7.31
N ILE A 428 -22.17 -3.49 -6.68
CA ILE A 428 -21.26 -4.46 -7.31
C ILE A 428 -21.77 -5.88 -7.12
N LEU A 429 -22.09 -6.27 -5.89
CA LEU A 429 -22.57 -7.60 -5.56
C LEU A 429 -24.10 -7.56 -5.45
N GLU A 430 -24.82 -8.24 -6.33
CA GLU A 430 -26.27 -8.44 -6.17
C GLU A 430 -26.55 -9.45 -5.05
N LEU A 431 -26.39 -9.02 -3.79
CA LEU A 431 -26.62 -9.82 -2.58
C LEU A 431 -27.92 -9.40 -1.91
N GLY A 432 -28.87 -10.32 -1.85
CA GLY A 432 -30.09 -10.18 -1.07
C GLY A 432 -29.83 -10.28 0.44
N PRO A 433 -30.81 -9.87 1.27
CA PRO A 433 -30.68 -9.91 2.72
C PRO A 433 -30.54 -11.33 3.29
N ASP A 434 -31.08 -12.33 2.60
CA ASP A 434 -31.07 -13.75 3.01
C ASP A 434 -29.94 -14.55 2.33
N ASP A 435 -29.13 -13.92 1.47
CA ASP A 435 -28.05 -14.61 0.78
C ASP A 435 -26.89 -14.93 1.74
N ASP A 436 -26.46 -16.19 1.74
CA ASP A 436 -25.22 -16.58 2.43
C ASP A 436 -24.01 -16.04 1.65
N ARG A 437 -23.24 -15.18 2.31
CA ARG A 437 -22.04 -14.54 1.76
C ARG A 437 -20.87 -15.49 1.58
N CYS A 438 -20.83 -16.59 2.34
CA CYS A 438 -19.85 -17.66 2.14
C CYS A 438 -20.15 -18.49 0.89
N GLU A 439 -21.43 -18.64 0.52
CA GLU A 439 -21.84 -19.38 -0.67
C GLU A 439 -21.85 -18.50 -1.93
N LYS A 440 -22.43 -17.30 -1.83
CA LYS A 440 -22.65 -16.40 -2.95
C LYS A 440 -21.61 -15.28 -2.98
N SER A 441 -20.93 -15.15 -4.12
CA SER A 441 -19.98 -14.06 -4.37
C SER A 441 -18.87 -13.96 -3.31
N ARG A 442 -18.33 -15.11 -2.88
CA ARG A 442 -17.27 -15.20 -1.86
C ARG A 442 -15.98 -14.46 -2.25
N ILE A 443 -15.73 -14.26 -3.55
CA ILE A 443 -14.53 -13.59 -4.06
C ILE A 443 -14.93 -12.24 -4.65
N LEU A 444 -14.61 -11.16 -3.93
CA LEU A 444 -14.62 -9.81 -4.45
C LEU A 444 -13.21 -9.24 -4.30
N THR A 445 -12.50 -9.11 -5.42
CA THR A 445 -11.08 -8.69 -5.44
C THR A 445 -10.97 -7.30 -6.08
N PRO A 446 -10.44 -6.29 -5.41
CA PRO A 446 -10.12 -5.02 -6.04
C PRO A 446 -8.86 -5.15 -6.94
N ASN A 447 -8.98 -4.78 -8.21
CA ASN A 447 -7.88 -4.94 -9.17
C ASN A 447 -6.98 -3.69 -9.25
N THR A 448 -7.55 -2.51 -9.47
CA THR A 448 -6.78 -1.25 -9.56
C THR A 448 -7.65 0.00 -9.39
N VAL A 449 -7.06 1.04 -8.80
CA VAL A 449 -7.57 2.41 -8.91
C VAL A 449 -7.16 2.93 -10.29
N VAL A 450 -8.12 2.95 -11.20
CA VAL A 450 -7.93 3.30 -12.61
C VAL A 450 -7.57 4.77 -12.78
N ARG A 451 -8.29 5.63 -12.04
CA ARG A 451 -8.18 7.08 -12.06
C ARG A 451 -8.88 7.66 -10.84
N TRP A 452 -8.28 8.66 -10.21
CA TRP A 452 -8.97 9.48 -9.21
C TRP A 452 -9.10 10.91 -9.71
N ASP A 453 -10.31 11.26 -10.16
CA ASP A 453 -10.59 12.61 -10.60
C ASP A 453 -10.83 13.55 -9.41
N THR A 454 -9.83 14.38 -9.15
CA THR A 454 -9.82 15.38 -8.08
C THR A 454 -9.82 16.82 -8.62
N GLY A 455 -9.80 16.99 -9.95
CA GLY A 455 -9.69 18.29 -10.61
C GLY A 455 -11.04 19.02 -10.65
N SER A 456 -11.01 20.36 -10.62
CA SER A 456 -12.23 21.19 -10.74
C SER A 456 -13.33 20.85 -9.72
N GLY A 457 -12.94 20.56 -8.47
CA GLY A 457 -13.87 20.20 -7.40
C GLY A 457 -14.57 18.85 -7.59
N GLN A 458 -14.14 18.03 -8.55
CA GLN A 458 -14.54 16.62 -8.62
C GLN A 458 -13.87 15.84 -7.49
N ASP A 459 -14.52 14.74 -7.10
CA ASP A 459 -13.99 13.75 -6.16
C ASP A 459 -14.59 12.40 -6.56
N VAL A 460 -14.13 11.86 -7.69
CA VAL A 460 -14.64 10.59 -8.23
C VAL A 460 -13.47 9.66 -8.52
N MET A 461 -13.40 8.56 -7.77
CA MET A 461 -12.46 7.48 -7.98
C MET A 461 -13.12 6.39 -8.82
N THR A 462 -12.47 5.98 -9.90
CA THR A 462 -12.89 4.82 -10.71
C THR A 462 -12.00 3.64 -10.36
N VAL A 463 -12.62 2.51 -10.01
CA VAL A 463 -11.94 1.29 -9.55
C VAL A 463 -12.48 0.11 -10.34
N THR A 464 -11.62 -0.84 -10.67
CA THR A 464 -12.08 -2.13 -11.22
C THR A 464 -12.00 -3.24 -10.18
N PHE A 465 -13.00 -4.11 -10.16
CA PHE A 465 -13.11 -5.26 -9.26
C PHE A 465 -13.28 -6.55 -10.05
N SER A 466 -12.76 -7.66 -9.56
CA SER A 466 -13.08 -9.02 -10.00
C SER A 466 -14.17 -9.59 -9.10
N VAL A 467 -15.23 -10.12 -9.70
CA VAL A 467 -16.29 -10.87 -8.99
C VAL A 467 -16.17 -12.34 -9.36
N ASN A 468 -15.98 -13.21 -8.36
CA ASN A 468 -15.79 -14.66 -8.48
C ASN A 468 -14.64 -15.11 -9.40
N ASP A 469 -13.70 -14.23 -9.73
CA ASP A 469 -12.70 -14.47 -10.79
C ASP A 469 -13.31 -14.79 -12.16
N GLU A 470 -14.53 -14.31 -12.39
CA GLU A 470 -15.31 -14.53 -13.62
C GLU A 470 -15.54 -13.23 -14.41
N THR A 471 -15.86 -12.14 -13.71
CA THR A 471 -16.16 -10.85 -14.35
C THR A 471 -15.29 -9.74 -13.79
N THR A 472 -14.89 -8.80 -14.65
CA THR A 472 -14.23 -7.55 -14.22
C THR A 472 -15.24 -6.42 -14.29
N GLN A 473 -15.62 -5.88 -13.13
CA GLN A 473 -16.58 -4.80 -12.94
C GLN A 473 -15.86 -3.45 -12.84
N VAL A 474 -16.42 -2.39 -13.43
CA VAL A 474 -15.98 -1.01 -13.25
C VAL A 474 -16.97 -0.30 -12.33
N SER A 475 -16.49 0.30 -11.24
CA SER A 475 -17.31 1.09 -10.32
C SER A 475 -16.73 2.49 -10.10
N ARG A 476 -17.60 3.42 -9.73
CA ARG A 476 -17.26 4.81 -9.39
C ARG A 476 -17.68 5.11 -7.96
N ILE A 477 -16.75 5.67 -7.20
CA ILE A 477 -16.91 6.03 -5.80
C ILE A 477 -16.65 7.54 -5.67
N ARG A 478 -17.56 8.27 -5.01
CA ARG A 478 -17.48 9.72 -4.81
C ARG A 478 -17.36 10.07 -3.34
N GLY A 479 -16.54 11.05 -3.01
CA GLY A 479 -16.44 11.59 -1.65
C GLY A 479 -15.24 11.08 -0.84
N LEU A 480 -14.42 10.18 -1.41
CA LEU A 480 -13.23 9.65 -0.76
C LEU A 480 -12.19 10.75 -0.48
N LEU A 481 -12.04 11.76 -1.34
CA LEU A 481 -11.04 12.81 -1.14
C LEU A 481 -11.45 13.70 0.03
N GLY A 482 -12.74 14.08 0.07
CA GLY A 482 -13.32 14.80 1.21
C GLY A 482 -13.16 14.01 2.51
N PHE A 483 -13.43 12.71 2.47
CA PHE A 483 -13.24 11.81 3.60
C PHE A 483 -11.78 11.80 4.11
N VAL A 484 -10.80 11.49 3.24
CA VAL A 484 -9.39 11.40 3.65
C VAL A 484 -8.91 12.72 4.25
N ARG A 485 -9.31 13.86 3.68
CA ARG A 485 -8.92 15.19 4.19
C ARG A 485 -9.57 15.56 5.53
N ASN A 486 -10.63 14.87 5.94
CA ASN A 486 -11.32 15.09 7.20
C ASN A 486 -10.87 14.14 8.33
N LEU A 487 -9.96 13.21 8.03
CA LEU A 487 -9.39 12.32 9.03
C LEU A 487 -8.71 13.12 10.18
N PRO A 488 -8.96 12.78 11.46
CA PRO A 488 -8.50 13.54 12.62
C PRO A 488 -7.01 13.93 12.61
N GLN A 489 -6.12 13.03 12.21
CA GLN A 489 -4.68 13.22 12.17
C GLN A 489 -4.23 14.41 11.28
N PHE A 490 -5.04 14.82 10.30
CA PHE A 490 -4.73 16.00 9.47
C PHE A 490 -4.91 17.33 10.23
N LYS A 491 -5.67 17.31 11.32
CA LYS A 491 -5.92 18.50 12.15
C LYS A 491 -4.90 18.64 13.27
N THR A 492 -4.29 17.54 13.68
CA THR A 492 -3.35 17.45 14.81
C THR A 492 -1.98 16.96 14.35
N LEU A 493 -1.78 15.63 14.33
CA LEU A 493 -0.52 14.93 14.13
C LEU A 493 0.30 15.40 12.92
N LEU A 494 -0.37 15.60 11.77
CA LEU A 494 0.29 15.85 10.48
C LEU A 494 0.47 17.34 10.17
N LYS A 495 0.01 18.23 11.06
CA LYS A 495 0.17 19.67 10.88
C LYS A 495 1.65 20.05 10.77
N ARG A 496 1.92 21.14 10.07
CA ARG A 496 3.27 21.71 9.95
C ARG A 496 3.91 21.98 11.31
N ASP A 497 3.13 22.40 12.29
CA ASP A 497 3.56 22.62 13.68
C ASP A 497 3.07 21.51 14.64
N GLY A 498 2.69 20.34 14.11
CA GLY A 498 2.25 19.20 14.90
C GLY A 498 3.39 18.38 15.50
N LEU A 499 3.04 17.25 16.11
CA LEU A 499 3.91 16.35 16.89
C LEU A 499 5.05 15.66 16.12
N LEU A 500 5.15 15.87 14.80
CA LEU A 500 6.22 15.30 13.96
C LEU A 500 7.51 16.15 13.94
N LYS A 501 7.70 17.04 14.92
CA LYS A 501 8.89 17.88 15.09
C LYS A 501 9.53 17.66 16.46
N GLY A 502 10.85 17.52 16.48
CA GLY A 502 11.64 17.44 17.73
C GLY A 502 11.88 16.00 18.19
N ALA A 503 12.21 15.84 19.48
CA ALA A 503 12.47 14.54 20.11
C ALA A 503 11.26 13.59 20.06
N ASP A 504 10.04 14.14 19.95
CA ASP A 504 8.80 13.36 19.94
C ASP A 504 8.50 12.71 18.58
N ALA A 505 9.18 13.11 17.50
CA ALA A 505 8.89 12.61 16.16
C ALA A 505 9.14 11.09 16.04
N ASP A 506 10.22 10.60 16.64
CA ASP A 506 10.56 9.17 16.64
C ASP A 506 9.57 8.38 17.50
N LEU A 507 9.22 8.93 18.67
CA LEU A 507 8.22 8.40 19.58
C LEU A 507 6.85 8.22 18.90
N VAL A 508 6.36 9.28 18.26
CA VAL A 508 5.11 9.31 17.51
C VAL A 508 5.14 8.31 16.36
N SER A 509 6.27 8.19 15.66
CA SER A 509 6.41 7.24 14.56
C SER A 509 6.32 5.79 15.05
N ILE A 510 6.92 5.48 16.20
CA ILE A 510 6.84 4.15 16.83
C ILE A 510 5.39 3.83 17.22
N LEU A 511 4.71 4.77 17.91
CA LEU A 511 3.32 4.58 18.32
C LEU A 511 2.39 4.42 17.12
N ALA A 512 2.52 5.26 16.10
CA ALA A 512 1.72 5.17 14.89
C ALA A 512 1.99 3.87 14.12
N SER A 513 3.23 3.34 14.16
CA SER A 513 3.54 2.00 13.65
C SER A 513 2.78 0.93 14.42
N TRP A 514 2.78 0.95 15.75
CA TRP A 514 2.10 -0.05 16.58
C TRP A 514 0.58 -0.01 16.41
N VAL A 515 -0.03 1.19 16.43
CA VAL A 515 -1.47 1.37 16.17
C VAL A 515 -1.84 0.92 14.74
N GLY A 516 -0.92 1.06 13.79
CA GLY A 516 -1.09 0.55 12.43
C GLY A 516 -1.27 -0.98 12.38
N ASP A 517 -0.62 -1.73 13.27
CA ASP A 517 -0.83 -3.18 13.39
C ASP A 517 -2.16 -3.53 14.06
N ASP A 518 -2.60 -2.75 15.06
CA ASP A 518 -3.93 -2.93 15.67
C ASP A 518 -5.04 -2.72 14.64
N ILE A 519 -4.96 -1.65 13.84
CA ILE A 519 -5.90 -1.40 12.73
C ILE A 519 -5.97 -2.60 11.81
N ARG A 520 -4.82 -3.15 11.39
CA ARG A 520 -4.76 -4.35 10.54
C ARG A 520 -5.41 -5.56 11.24
N GLY A 521 -5.19 -5.75 12.53
CA GLY A 521 -5.85 -6.77 13.34
C GLY A 521 -7.38 -6.63 13.30
N CYS A 522 -7.87 -5.41 13.52
CA CYS A 522 -9.29 -5.08 13.44
C CYS A 522 -9.91 -5.33 12.06
N LEU A 523 -9.15 -5.15 10.96
CA LEU A 523 -9.64 -5.52 9.62
C LEU A 523 -9.98 -7.01 9.55
N ILE A 524 -9.11 -7.87 10.08
CA ILE A 524 -9.32 -9.32 10.02
C ILE A 524 -10.48 -9.74 10.93
N GLU A 525 -10.60 -9.15 12.12
CA GLU A 525 -11.77 -9.37 13.00
C GLU A 525 -13.08 -8.93 12.33
N SER A 526 -13.09 -7.74 11.72
CA SER A 526 -14.27 -7.24 11.00
C SER A 526 -14.65 -8.14 9.83
N ALA A 527 -13.67 -8.60 9.06
CA ALA A 527 -13.86 -9.49 7.93
C ALA A 527 -14.34 -10.88 8.37
N ALA A 528 -13.80 -11.40 9.46
CA ALA A 528 -14.25 -12.63 10.09
C ALA A 528 -15.72 -12.52 10.55
N ASN A 529 -16.05 -11.48 11.31
CA ASN A 529 -17.42 -11.22 11.77
C ASN A 529 -18.38 -11.04 10.59
N TYR A 530 -17.93 -10.42 9.49
CA TYR A 530 -18.72 -10.27 8.27
C TYR A 530 -19.09 -11.60 7.60
N THR A 531 -18.33 -12.68 7.81
CA THR A 531 -18.70 -14.03 7.33
C THR A 531 -19.84 -14.68 8.13
N GLY A 532 -20.35 -14.04 9.19
CA GLY A 532 -21.49 -14.52 9.97
C GLY A 532 -21.14 -15.44 11.14
N ILE A 533 -19.85 -15.74 11.34
CA ILE A 533 -19.36 -16.42 12.54
C ILE A 533 -18.79 -15.35 13.45
N THR A 534 -19.50 -15.01 14.54
CA THR A 534 -18.92 -14.21 15.61
C THR A 534 -17.76 -15.00 16.21
N MET A 535 -16.59 -14.37 16.32
CA MET A 535 -15.49 -14.90 17.12
C MET A 535 -15.82 -14.75 18.62
N GLU A 536 -16.99 -15.23 19.07
CA GLU A 536 -17.45 -15.07 20.45
C GLU A 536 -16.90 -16.13 21.41
N ASP A 537 -16.19 -17.17 20.93
CA ASP A 537 -15.74 -18.29 21.78
C ASP A 537 -14.23 -18.62 21.69
N SER A 538 -13.41 -17.78 21.04
CA SER A 538 -11.96 -18.02 21.01
C SER A 538 -11.25 -17.18 22.08
N ASP A 539 -10.95 -17.82 23.21
CA ASP A 539 -9.94 -17.48 24.23
C ASP A 539 -9.92 -16.02 24.74
N PRO A 540 -10.31 -15.75 26.01
CA PRO A 540 -10.02 -14.46 26.63
C PRO A 540 -8.50 -14.34 26.76
N ARG A 541 -7.84 -13.81 25.73
CA ARG A 541 -6.50 -13.26 25.89
C ARG A 541 -6.67 -12.10 26.85
N ASP A 542 -6.36 -12.36 28.12
CA ASP A 542 -6.43 -11.47 29.28
C ASP A 542 -6.66 -10.00 28.91
N GLU A 543 -7.93 -9.57 28.86
CA GLU A 543 -8.28 -8.13 28.87
C GLU A 543 -7.66 -7.45 30.10
N ASP A 544 -7.39 -8.22 31.17
CA ASP A 544 -6.83 -7.78 32.44
C ASP A 544 -5.32 -7.54 32.43
N GLN A 545 -4.59 -7.89 31.36
CA GLN A 545 -3.22 -7.42 31.17
C GLN A 545 -3.23 -6.19 30.28
N GLU A 546 -3.74 -5.08 30.83
CA GLU A 546 -3.45 -3.75 30.32
C GLU A 546 -1.92 -3.55 30.39
N MET A 547 -1.23 -4.00 29.34
CA MET A 547 0.20 -3.86 29.21
C MET A 547 0.50 -2.36 29.21
N ASP A 548 1.31 -1.92 30.17
CA ASP A 548 1.82 -0.56 30.22
C ASP A 548 2.65 -0.31 28.95
N LEU A 549 2.01 0.23 27.91
CA LEU A 549 2.66 0.60 26.66
C LEU A 549 3.75 1.63 26.91
N SER A 550 3.59 2.50 27.90
CA SER A 550 4.61 3.47 28.27
C SER A 550 5.88 2.74 28.66
N LYS A 551 5.79 1.61 29.38
CA LYS A 551 6.96 0.79 29.72
C LYS A 551 7.62 0.15 28.50
N GLU A 552 6.87 -0.46 27.60
CA GLU A 552 7.42 -1.07 26.37
C GLU A 552 8.03 0.00 25.45
N LEU A 553 7.38 1.15 25.35
CA LEU A 553 7.84 2.31 24.62
C LEU A 553 9.13 2.86 25.20
N MET A 554 9.21 3.00 26.53
CA MET A 554 10.43 3.41 27.22
C MET A 554 11.57 2.40 27.04
N LEU A 555 11.28 1.10 27.01
CA LEU A 555 12.27 0.07 26.68
C LEU A 555 12.78 0.23 25.25
N ARG A 556 11.89 0.46 24.28
CA ARG A 556 12.28 0.66 22.87
C ARG A 556 13.09 1.95 22.68
N LEU A 557 12.68 3.05 23.31
CA LEU A 557 13.43 4.31 23.29
C LEU A 557 14.84 4.15 23.89
N LYS A 558 14.96 3.41 25.01
CA LYS A 558 16.27 3.08 25.61
C LYS A 558 17.13 2.26 24.65
N GLN A 559 16.54 1.30 23.93
CA GLN A 559 17.26 0.51 22.93
C GLN A 559 17.73 1.37 21.76
N ILE A 560 16.89 2.26 21.22
CA ILE A 560 17.27 3.18 20.14
C ILE A 560 18.44 4.08 20.58
N LYS A 561 18.35 4.66 21.78
CA LYS A 561 19.45 5.47 22.34
C LYS A 561 20.75 4.67 22.48
N ALA A 562 20.67 3.39 22.87
CA ALA A 562 21.84 2.51 22.96
C ALA A 562 22.44 2.18 21.58
N GLU A 563 21.60 1.86 20.59
CA GLU A 563 22.00 1.60 19.20
C GLU A 563 22.66 2.83 18.55
N GLU A 564 22.13 4.03 18.80
CA GLU A 564 22.72 5.29 18.34
C GLU A 564 24.08 5.55 18.98
N ALA A 565 24.21 5.31 20.30
CA ALA A 565 25.47 5.44 21.01
C ALA A 565 26.53 4.47 20.45
N GLU A 566 26.15 3.21 20.18
CA GLU A 566 27.05 2.22 19.56
C GLU A 566 27.45 2.63 18.14
N ARG A 567 26.50 3.11 17.33
CA ARG A 567 26.77 3.59 15.96
C ARG A 567 27.72 4.79 15.94
N ASN A 568 27.58 5.70 16.91
CA ASN A 568 28.48 6.85 17.04
C ASN A 568 29.89 6.40 17.46
N ARG A 569 30.02 5.48 18.42
CA ARG A 569 31.31 4.85 18.78
C ARG A 569 31.96 4.13 17.61
N ALA A 570 31.19 3.42 16.78
CA ALA A 570 31.70 2.73 15.59
C ALA A 570 32.20 3.70 14.50
N LYS A 571 31.54 4.86 14.34
CA LYS A 571 32.01 5.93 13.44
C LYS A 571 33.30 6.56 13.93
N GLU A 572 33.41 6.79 15.25
CA GLU A 572 34.64 7.31 15.87
C GLU A 572 35.79 6.31 15.70
N ALA A 573 35.59 5.02 16.01
CA ALA A 573 36.58 3.97 15.85
C ALA A 573 36.99 3.73 14.38
N GLY A 574 36.06 3.86 13.43
CA GLY A 574 36.34 3.75 12.00
C GLY A 574 37.16 4.93 11.43
N SER A 575 37.17 6.07 12.12
CA SER A 575 37.91 7.27 11.70
C SER A 575 39.39 7.25 12.10
N GLU A 576 39.82 6.38 13.03
CA GLU A 576 41.20 6.36 13.55
C GLU A 576 42.22 5.56 12.69
N SER A 577 41.86 5.15 11.48
CA SER A 577 42.82 4.49 10.56
C SER A 577 43.58 5.48 9.67
N SER A 578 44.42 6.35 10.26
CA SER A 578 45.59 6.95 9.61
C SER A 578 46.55 7.60 10.63
N PRO A 579 47.85 7.21 10.66
CA PRO A 579 48.78 7.68 11.67
C PRO A 579 49.45 9.00 11.25
N GLY A 580 49.38 10.02 12.11
CA GLY A 580 50.06 11.30 11.88
C GLY A 580 50.00 12.26 13.07
N ASN A 581 50.94 12.08 14.00
CA ASN A 581 51.63 13.06 14.86
C ASN A 581 50.91 14.28 15.49
N GLU A 582 51.04 14.33 16.84
CA GLU A 582 51.26 15.50 17.73
C GLU A 582 50.08 16.42 18.13
N PRO A 583 50.13 17.12 19.28
CA PRO A 583 50.02 16.60 20.65
C PRO A 583 48.86 17.23 21.47
N ALA A 584 48.58 16.59 22.60
CA ALA A 584 47.48 16.84 23.55
C ALA A 584 47.32 18.30 24.05
N LEU A 585 46.07 18.77 24.04
CA LEU A 585 45.54 19.92 24.79
C LEU A 585 44.11 19.58 25.28
N PRO A 586 43.60 20.24 26.33
CA PRO A 586 43.20 19.58 27.57
C PRO A 586 41.76 19.06 27.60
N ILE A 587 41.61 18.03 28.43
CA ILE A 587 40.37 17.38 28.89
C ILE A 587 39.38 18.47 29.32
N LEU A 588 38.34 18.66 28.50
CA LEU A 588 37.16 19.40 28.91
C LEU A 588 36.33 18.43 29.76
N GLU A 589 36.11 18.79 31.01
CA GLU A 589 35.24 18.08 31.94
C GLU A 589 33.88 17.83 31.27
N HIS A 590 33.45 16.56 31.27
CA HIS A 590 32.11 16.18 30.85
C HIS A 590 31.09 16.95 31.70
N PRO A 591 30.10 17.63 31.10
CA PRO A 591 28.98 18.17 31.85
C PRO A 591 28.25 17.01 32.54
N PRO A 592 27.61 17.25 33.70
CA PRO A 592 26.87 16.22 34.40
C PRO A 592 25.77 15.70 33.48
N GLU A 593 25.51 14.40 33.57
CA GLU A 593 24.40 13.70 32.93
C GLU A 593 23.16 14.61 32.97
N GLU A 594 22.76 15.10 31.79
CA GLU A 594 21.58 15.94 31.64
C GLU A 594 20.42 15.18 32.27
N GLU A 595 19.76 15.84 33.23
CA GLU A 595 18.55 15.38 33.89
C GLU A 595 17.63 14.77 32.84
N GLU A 596 17.12 13.56 33.10
CA GLU A 596 16.14 12.90 32.23
C GLU A 596 14.95 13.85 32.04
N GLU A 597 15.00 14.71 31.02
CA GLU A 597 13.86 15.50 30.58
C GLU A 597 12.73 14.50 30.36
N ALA A 598 11.66 14.63 31.15
CA ALA A 598 10.51 13.78 31.06
C ALA A 598 10.03 13.80 29.60
N ILE A 599 10.22 12.69 28.89
CA ILE A 599 9.90 12.53 27.47
C ILE A 599 8.39 12.69 27.22
N PHE A 600 7.59 12.82 28.28
CA PHE A 600 6.15 12.93 28.21
C PHE A 600 5.66 14.12 29.03
N HIS A 601 4.98 15.06 28.37
CA HIS A 601 4.10 16.03 29.01
C HIS A 601 2.66 15.48 28.98
N PRO A 602 2.07 15.04 30.11
CA PRO A 602 0.68 14.58 30.18
C PRO A 602 -0.34 15.60 29.68
N GLU A 603 0.01 16.89 29.74
CA GLU A 603 -0.78 18.02 29.23
C GLU A 603 -1.14 17.89 27.73
N LEU A 604 -0.38 17.09 26.96
CA LEU A 604 -0.66 16.78 25.55
C LEU A 604 -1.93 15.96 25.32
N LEU A 605 -2.36 15.17 26.31
CA LEU A 605 -3.62 14.41 26.24
C LEU A 605 -4.85 15.32 26.36
N GLY A 606 -4.69 16.51 26.97
CA GLY A 606 -5.78 17.47 27.18
C GLY A 606 -6.33 18.09 25.90
N GLU A 607 -5.57 18.10 24.80
CA GLU A 607 -6.07 18.58 23.49
C GLU A 607 -7.10 17.64 22.84
N PHE A 608 -7.38 16.47 23.43
CA PHE A 608 -8.27 15.43 22.88
C PHE A 608 -9.55 15.20 23.68
N GLU A 609 -9.87 16.04 24.68
CA GLU A 609 -11.11 15.91 25.47
C GLU A 609 -12.40 16.03 24.64
N ASP A 610 -12.37 16.65 23.46
CA ASP A 610 -13.54 16.82 22.59
C ASP A 610 -13.76 15.69 21.56
N VAL A 611 -12.89 14.67 21.56
CA VAL A 611 -13.01 13.49 20.69
C VAL A 611 -13.61 12.31 21.47
N GLU A 612 -14.85 11.99 21.15
CA GLU A 612 -15.62 10.89 21.77
C GLU A 612 -14.83 9.55 21.66
N GLY A 613 -14.42 9.00 22.80
CA GLY A 613 -13.61 7.77 22.90
C GLY A 613 -12.16 7.93 23.38
N LEU A 614 -11.65 9.17 23.52
CA LEU A 614 -10.26 9.46 23.92
C LEU A 614 -10.08 10.00 25.36
N ALA A 615 -11.15 10.05 26.16
CA ALA A 615 -11.06 10.46 27.56
C ALA A 615 -10.25 9.43 28.38
N VAL A 616 -9.03 9.80 28.77
CA VAL A 616 -8.21 9.03 29.71
C VAL A 616 -8.68 9.35 31.13
N GLU A 617 -9.55 8.50 31.68
CA GLU A 617 -9.84 8.52 33.12
C GLU A 617 -8.65 7.90 33.87
N GLY A 618 -8.00 8.63 34.79
CA GLY A 618 -7.11 8.02 35.79
C GLY A 618 -5.70 8.57 35.98
N LEU A 619 -5.35 9.73 35.44
CA LEU A 619 -4.14 10.46 35.87
C LEU A 619 -4.55 11.57 36.84
N GLU A 620 -5.00 11.18 38.04
CA GLU A 620 -4.96 12.10 39.17
C GLU A 620 -3.50 12.19 39.62
N ASP A 621 -2.88 13.35 39.43
CA ASP A 621 -1.60 13.69 40.03
C ASP A 621 -1.67 13.35 41.53
N GLU A 622 -0.96 12.30 41.96
CA GLU A 622 -0.62 12.13 43.36
C GLU A 622 0.25 13.33 43.72
N GLY A 623 -0.42 14.35 44.26
CA GLY A 623 0.17 15.61 44.64
C GLY A 623 1.41 15.37 45.47
N ALA A 624 2.52 15.89 44.98
CA ALA A 624 3.65 16.23 45.82
C ALA A 624 3.15 17.26 46.85
N GLU A 625 2.71 16.77 48.01
CA GLU A 625 2.51 17.55 49.22
C GLU A 625 3.87 18.08 49.66
N ASP A 626 4.23 19.23 49.11
CA ASP A 626 5.37 20.05 49.51
C ASP A 626 5.02 20.78 50.82
N GLU A 627 4.90 20.01 51.92
CA GLU A 627 4.89 20.58 53.27
C GLU A 627 6.33 20.86 53.69
N GLY A 628 6.79 22.05 53.34
CA GLY A 628 7.90 22.68 54.04
C GLY A 628 7.57 22.89 55.51
N LYS A 629 8.42 22.38 56.40
CA LYS A 629 9.00 23.14 57.52
C LYS A 629 10.00 22.32 58.31
N GLU A 630 11.20 22.88 58.38
CA GLU A 630 12.00 23.09 59.60
C GLU A 630 11.96 21.96 60.64
N ASP A 631 13.05 21.20 60.74
CA ASP A 631 13.93 21.36 61.91
C ASP A 631 15.29 20.70 61.72
N ASN A 632 16.31 21.50 62.00
CA ASN A 632 17.72 21.16 62.09
C ASN A 632 18.02 20.67 63.52
N PRO A 633 18.60 19.47 63.70
CA PRO A 633 19.65 19.30 64.69
C PRO A 633 20.88 18.71 63.98
N LYS A 634 21.93 19.50 63.80
CA LYS A 634 23.14 19.48 64.63
C LYS A 634 23.75 18.10 64.86
N GLU A 635 24.97 17.99 64.31
CA GLU A 635 26.17 17.35 64.88
C GLU A 635 26.02 15.88 65.27
N ASP A 636 26.64 14.99 64.48
CA ASP A 636 27.80 14.24 64.96
C ASP A 636 28.51 13.45 63.83
N GLU A 637 29.81 13.75 63.73
CA GLU A 637 30.96 12.88 63.46
C GLU A 637 30.95 11.80 62.35
N LEU A 638 31.89 12.03 61.43
CA LEU A 638 32.70 11.07 60.66
C LEU A 638 32.84 9.67 61.30
N PRO A 639 32.96 8.64 60.44
CA PRO A 639 34.25 7.99 60.38
C PRO A 639 34.80 7.89 58.95
N LYS A 640 36.03 8.38 58.80
CA LYS A 640 36.98 7.94 57.77
C LYS A 640 37.51 6.56 58.18
N GLY A 641 37.33 5.57 57.32
CA GLY A 641 38.13 4.34 57.28
C GLY A 641 38.37 4.04 55.80
N GLU A 642 39.58 4.32 55.28
CA GLU A 642 40.63 3.32 55.02
C GLU A 642 40.18 2.37 53.89
N LYS A 643 40.59 2.65 52.64
CA LYS A 643 41.81 2.09 52.02
C LYS A 643 41.92 0.58 52.23
N GLU A 644 41.39 -0.18 51.28
CA GLU A 644 42.04 -1.42 50.86
C GLU A 644 42.20 -1.41 49.34
N GLN A 645 43.43 -1.72 48.97
CA GLN A 645 44.03 -1.77 47.68
C GLN A 645 44.46 -3.23 47.57
N GLU A 646 43.81 -4.01 46.72
CA GLU A 646 44.32 -5.32 46.31
C GLU A 646 44.21 -5.42 44.79
N ASP A 647 45.39 -5.29 44.18
CA ASP A 647 45.81 -5.95 42.96
C ASP A 647 45.50 -7.46 43.08
N ASP A 648 44.99 -8.07 42.00
CA ASP A 648 45.80 -8.94 41.13
C ASP A 648 44.89 -9.81 40.23
N THR A 649 45.00 -9.53 38.93
CA THR A 649 45.42 -10.49 37.92
C THR A 649 44.82 -11.91 37.98
N ILE A 650 43.85 -12.22 37.10
CA ILE A 650 43.74 -13.56 36.49
C ILE A 650 43.50 -13.41 34.98
N GLU A 651 44.36 -14.11 34.25
CA GLU A 651 44.55 -14.12 32.82
C GLU A 651 43.40 -14.73 32.03
N GLN A 652 43.39 -14.30 30.77
CA GLN A 652 42.70 -14.88 29.64
C GLN A 652 43.02 -16.39 29.48
N GLU A 653 41.98 -17.22 29.39
CA GLU A 653 42.02 -18.41 28.55
C GLU A 653 40.83 -18.42 27.60
N LYS A 654 41.19 -18.34 26.32
CA LYS A 654 40.36 -18.62 25.16
C LYS A 654 39.92 -20.08 25.20
N ASN A 655 38.67 -20.36 24.86
CA ASN A 655 38.31 -21.57 24.17
C ASN A 655 37.36 -21.22 23.02
N ASP A 656 37.91 -21.37 21.82
CA ASP A 656 37.22 -21.35 20.54
C ASP A 656 36.41 -22.64 20.36
N VAL A 657 35.21 -22.46 19.80
CA VAL A 657 34.61 -23.21 18.68
C VAL A 657 34.73 -24.75 18.71
N ASP A 658 33.58 -25.41 18.87
CA ASP A 658 33.25 -26.55 18.02
C ASP A 658 31.77 -26.56 17.64
N ALA A 659 31.55 -26.56 16.34
CA ALA A 659 30.28 -26.75 15.67
C ALA A 659 29.95 -28.25 15.60
N LYS A 660 28.65 -28.60 15.66
CA LYS A 660 27.99 -29.47 14.68
C LYS A 660 26.52 -29.71 14.98
N ASP A 661 25.75 -29.48 13.93
CA ASP A 661 24.39 -29.96 13.68
C ASP A 661 24.25 -31.48 13.88
N GLU A 662 23.16 -31.92 14.51
CA GLU A 662 22.44 -33.13 14.09
C GLU A 662 20.93 -32.97 14.32
N ALA A 663 20.21 -33.00 13.20
CA ALA A 663 18.75 -33.05 13.12
C ALA A 663 18.25 -34.43 13.56
N LEU A 664 17.41 -34.46 14.59
CA LEU A 664 16.70 -35.65 15.05
C LEU A 664 15.35 -35.80 14.32
N LYS A 665 15.20 -36.92 13.61
CA LYS A 665 13.95 -37.40 13.00
C LYS A 665 12.99 -37.93 14.09
N PRO A 666 11.66 -37.77 13.92
CA PRO A 666 10.67 -38.30 14.86
C PRO A 666 10.27 -39.74 14.49
N GLU A 667 10.41 -40.66 15.44
CA GLU A 667 9.86 -42.02 15.40
C GLU A 667 8.47 -42.06 16.04
N GLY A 668 7.68 -43.02 15.58
CA GLY A 668 6.23 -43.05 15.73
C GLY A 668 5.73 -43.33 17.15
N LEU A 669 4.50 -42.87 17.38
CA LEU A 669 3.65 -43.37 18.46
C LEU A 669 2.33 -43.82 17.85
N ASP A 670 2.30 -45.11 17.54
CA ASP A 670 1.12 -45.87 17.17
C ASP A 670 0.56 -46.54 18.43
N ARG A 671 -0.77 -46.63 18.51
CA ARG A 671 -1.61 -47.36 19.49
C ARG A 671 -1.95 -46.64 20.80
N LEU A 672 -3.24 -46.32 20.94
CA LEU A 672 -4.13 -46.83 21.98
C LEU A 672 -5.60 -46.58 21.55
N VAL A 673 -6.29 -47.63 21.07
CA VAL A 673 -7.75 -47.66 20.93
C VAL A 673 -8.24 -48.87 21.71
N GLY A 674 -9.07 -48.60 22.72
CA GLY A 674 -9.78 -49.57 23.54
C GLY A 674 -11.27 -49.18 23.64
N GLU A 675 -12.09 -50.02 23.02
CA GLU A 675 -13.45 -50.48 23.35
C GLU A 675 -14.16 -49.84 24.57
N ASP A 676 -15.39 -49.30 24.40
CA ASP A 676 -16.65 -50.04 24.65
C ASP A 676 -17.94 -49.17 24.54
N LYS A 677 -18.92 -49.72 23.80
CA LYS A 677 -20.38 -49.80 24.06
C LYS A 677 -21.38 -48.64 23.87
N GLU A 678 -22.43 -49.06 23.14
CA GLU A 678 -23.88 -48.77 23.21
C GLU A 678 -24.50 -47.64 22.37
N GLN A 679 -24.82 -48.03 21.12
CA GLN A 679 -26.17 -48.07 20.54
C GLN A 679 -27.15 -46.91 20.82
N GLN A 680 -27.34 -46.04 19.82
CA GLN A 680 -28.68 -45.63 19.39
C GLN A 680 -28.79 -45.67 17.86
N GLU A 681 -29.72 -46.50 17.38
CA GLU A 681 -30.09 -46.70 15.99
C GLU A 681 -30.86 -45.49 15.42
N ARG A 682 -30.39 -44.92 14.31
CA ARG A 682 -31.26 -44.42 13.23
C ARG A 682 -30.64 -44.76 11.86
N LYS A 683 -31.49 -45.31 10.99
CA LYS A 683 -31.21 -46.01 9.71
C LYS A 683 -30.86 -45.07 8.54
N PRO A 684 -30.33 -45.62 7.42
CA PRO A 684 -29.32 -44.95 6.57
C PRO A 684 -29.86 -44.34 5.28
N LEU A 685 -29.16 -43.32 4.79
CA LEU A 685 -29.13 -42.90 3.38
C LEU A 685 -27.72 -43.14 2.83
N HIS A 686 -27.62 -44.10 1.92
CA HIS A 686 -26.47 -44.36 1.05
C HIS A 686 -26.89 -44.01 -0.40
N PRO A 687 -25.97 -43.58 -1.29
CA PRO A 687 -24.94 -44.50 -1.81
C PRO A 687 -23.51 -43.92 -1.89
N PRO A 688 -22.49 -44.78 -2.03
CA PRO A 688 -21.08 -44.42 -1.96
C PRO A 688 -20.55 -43.91 -3.31
N LYS A 689 -19.70 -42.88 -3.30
CA LYS A 689 -18.89 -42.49 -4.46
C LYS A 689 -17.48 -43.05 -4.35
N ALA A 690 -17.03 -43.59 -5.48
CA ALA A 690 -15.94 -44.53 -5.64
C ALA A 690 -14.54 -43.95 -5.39
N VAL A 691 -13.71 -44.76 -4.71
CA VAL A 691 -12.26 -44.63 -4.66
C VAL A 691 -11.70 -45.15 -6.00
N HIS A 692 -11.18 -44.27 -6.85
CA HIS A 692 -10.48 -44.67 -8.07
C HIS A 692 -8.98 -44.76 -7.81
N ASN A 693 -8.48 -46.00 -7.85
CA ASN A 693 -7.06 -46.34 -7.85
C ASN A 693 -6.34 -45.74 -9.07
N HIS A 694 -5.13 -45.25 -8.83
CA HIS A 694 -4.15 -44.86 -9.84
C HIS A 694 -3.69 -46.10 -10.63
N ASP A 695 -4.29 -46.35 -11.79
CA ASP A 695 -3.69 -47.24 -12.79
C ASP A 695 -2.95 -46.40 -13.84
N SER A 696 -1.64 -46.58 -13.83
CA SER A 696 -0.67 -46.04 -14.77
C SER A 696 -0.88 -46.60 -16.18
N HIS A 697 -1.59 -45.88 -17.03
CA HIS A 697 -1.63 -46.18 -18.46
C HIS A 697 -0.54 -45.41 -19.21
N HIS A 698 0.54 -46.14 -19.53
CA HIS A 698 1.56 -45.74 -20.47
C HIS A 698 0.95 -45.51 -21.87
N HIS A 699 0.67 -44.27 -22.22
CA HIS A 699 0.33 -43.90 -23.60
C HIS A 699 1.60 -43.74 -24.45
N ARG A 700 1.74 -44.66 -25.40
CA ARG A 700 2.83 -44.74 -26.37
C ARG A 700 2.54 -43.76 -27.51
N TYR A 701 3.26 -42.64 -27.55
CA TYR A 701 3.13 -41.62 -28.60
C TYR A 701 3.56 -42.18 -29.98
N HIS A 702 2.62 -42.22 -30.92
CA HIS A 702 2.92 -42.23 -32.34
C HIS A 702 3.18 -40.80 -32.79
N LYS A 703 4.42 -40.49 -33.16
CA LYS A 703 4.77 -39.28 -33.92
C LYS A 703 4.03 -39.32 -35.25
N GLN A 704 2.88 -38.65 -35.36
CA GLN A 704 2.32 -38.27 -36.65
C GLN A 704 2.56 -36.77 -36.86
N HIS A 705 3.30 -36.48 -37.93
CA HIS A 705 3.55 -35.14 -38.41
C HIS A 705 2.22 -34.47 -38.80
N ASN A 706 1.71 -33.59 -37.94
CA ASN A 706 0.56 -32.74 -38.27
C ASN A 706 0.97 -31.71 -39.33
N TRP A 707 0.42 -31.89 -40.52
CA TRP A 707 0.46 -30.91 -41.60
C TRP A 707 -0.42 -29.72 -41.21
N ARG A 708 0.21 -28.63 -40.78
CA ARG A 708 -0.45 -27.35 -40.52
C ARG A 708 -1.21 -26.90 -41.77
N ARG A 709 -2.54 -26.97 -41.74
CA ARG A 709 -3.38 -26.17 -42.65
C ARG A 709 -3.28 -24.72 -42.18
N ALA A 710 -2.47 -23.92 -42.85
CA ALA A 710 -2.51 -22.47 -42.72
C ALA A 710 -3.89 -21.99 -43.22
N TRP A 711 -4.60 -21.26 -42.35
CA TRP A 711 -5.90 -20.65 -42.62
C TRP A 711 -5.76 -19.36 -43.47
N PRO A 712 -6.73 -19.03 -44.34
CA PRO A 712 -6.91 -17.68 -44.85
C PRO A 712 -7.68 -16.78 -43.88
#